data_AF-A0A4S2MWX4-F1
#
_entry.id   AF-A0A4S2MWX4-F1
#
_cell.length_a   1.000
_cell.length_b   1.000
_cell.length_c   1.000
_cell.angle_alpha   90.00
_cell.angle_beta   90.00
_cell.angle_gamma   90.00
#
_symmetry.space_group_name_H-M   'P 1'
#
loop_
_entity.id
_entity.type
_entity.pdbx_description
1 polymer ?
#
loop_
_entity_poly.entity_id
_entity_poly.type
_entity_poly.pdbx_seq_one_letter_code
_entity_poly.pdbx_strand_id
1 'polypeptide(L)'
;MFFNTLTSITSATMIRSQHLCRRAHAISPRVWTTAKSHRLTPVRIRTFQQIPSTFTAQQGNIGLIQLRCTHDDHFTRISNAAKDPKPIGLNSETSDSEVSSERVRSLPPPTAEQKKIIDHFTNEESNMIITACPGGGKTSIITYLAQARHEWRFRFMTYNNQLAKETEERCKIYGVSNMGISTIHAAGYNHYSIECRVDQGLTRVLLEDRRPLDDAPPPEFDTLIIDEAQDLTPVMFEFIKKFLSDHAKITYSLPNAKIPRIILLGDTRQVLYDYKHASSRFLTLAHRPELLGKVNPYKWTTFSMETSKRLTPPMTDFINECLLNSTQMDWKIYSGRSPADRPFQHPGYLIVSDWDGFCKFLIDKMKTENLQPDEIMILSPSVRNNQTVRQIVNFLAFNRIPVSVPDSDHAESNHQAAKGKILATTYHQSKGLERKVVFVLGFDGNYPVYYGSAATERLTSQLLVAVTRASEQLYMVADGKAEPFKWISETKLESYCNIQVIGAKCTQSPPKDTTRKLKDKKINITGLLYYIPNRTLTECFSYLSLELVHPPGIASPQKSLIDDSYRLKESVAAITGTAAISFFQIHYRKKFTMLTTVDWMIKTVHKEQSVRYKESITKFRKIQQAWTTKGEVSIGDVLFVAGLHNACSGGFYHKLLSIPDDGYTWITPTQSSDMADTIGEHLPKRGGFIERTIAANIPIESLGLKGSTGELLSSVTLVGAPDFIMDNARWIVEIKNTEILEPKDILQTVLYATIALHDTSEISESSAIDEPWTLEVLNIRTGMIVRVKTIGNFRETCLKITHLLIKHYSKQFSETVEPKQLDSLSVKEFLEQGENGFKDWIGQPVLPHWLFERPEKSKWELREERKALRNPGKKTMTTKPRMRKDPEEKLIRLTYIE
;
A
#
# COMPACT_ATOMS: atom_id res chain seq x y z
N MET A 1 65.40 27.70 3.69
CA MET A 1 66.63 26.88 3.71
C MET A 1 66.41 25.67 4.60
N PHE A 2 67.31 24.69 4.50
CA PHE A 2 67.74 23.76 5.56
C PHE A 2 67.82 24.43 6.95
N PHE A 3 67.69 23.78 8.12
CA PHE A 3 67.37 22.37 8.49
C PHE A 3 67.12 22.28 10.03
N ASN A 4 66.58 21.15 10.53
CA ASN A 4 66.85 20.58 11.88
C ASN A 4 66.41 21.35 13.17
N THR A 5 66.26 20.74 14.36
CA THR A 5 66.46 19.32 14.81
C THR A 5 65.62 18.97 16.05
N LEU A 6 65.18 17.70 16.15
CA LEU A 6 64.98 16.85 17.37
C LEU A 6 63.99 17.34 18.46
N THR A 7 63.38 16.49 19.31
CA THR A 7 63.43 15.03 19.60
C THR A 7 62.01 14.60 20.04
N SER A 8 61.54 13.34 20.15
CA SER A 8 62.05 11.96 20.03
C SER A 8 60.83 11.02 19.74
N ILE A 9 60.86 9.69 19.55
CA ILE A 9 61.94 8.67 19.59
C ILE A 9 61.70 7.59 18.49
N THR A 10 61.96 6.31 18.75
CA THR A 10 61.94 5.18 17.79
C THR A 10 60.82 4.15 18.10
N SER A 11 60.25 3.33 17.19
CA SER A 11 60.73 2.64 15.96
C SER A 11 61.60 1.38 16.24
N ALA A 12 61.63 0.29 15.44
CA ALA A 12 60.73 -0.25 14.40
C ALA A 12 61.12 -1.72 13.97
N THR A 13 60.18 -2.43 13.33
CA THR A 13 60.29 -3.47 12.25
C THR A 13 61.56 -4.35 12.04
N MET A 14 61.41 -5.71 11.94
CA MET A 14 62.09 -6.55 10.90
C MET A 14 61.65 -8.06 10.76
N ILE A 15 61.23 -8.43 9.54
CA ILE A 15 61.74 -9.48 8.60
C ILE A 15 62.11 -10.95 9.06
N ARG A 16 61.42 -11.93 8.40
CA ARG A 16 61.78 -13.33 7.95
C ARG A 16 61.95 -14.58 8.86
N SER A 17 61.16 -15.61 8.47
CA SER A 17 61.47 -17.05 8.21
C SER A 17 61.75 -18.12 9.30
N GLN A 18 60.91 -19.19 9.26
CA GLN A 18 61.13 -20.66 9.42
C GLN A 18 62.29 -21.19 10.31
N HIS A 19 62.09 -22.17 11.20
CA HIS A 19 61.85 -23.62 10.98
C HIS A 19 61.50 -24.30 12.35
N LEU A 20 61.29 -25.61 12.63
CA LEU A 20 61.19 -26.98 12.01
C LEU A 20 60.35 -27.84 13.04
N CYS A 21 60.03 -29.15 13.02
CA CYS A 21 60.10 -30.33 12.14
C CYS A 21 59.16 -31.45 12.67
N ARG A 22 58.52 -32.29 11.82
CA ARG A 22 58.63 -33.79 11.84
C ARG A 22 57.66 -34.51 10.87
N ARG A 23 58.26 -35.18 9.87
CA ARG A 23 57.97 -36.53 9.26
C ARG A 23 56.52 -37.01 8.98
N ALA A 24 56.22 -37.73 7.88
CA ALA A 24 57.02 -38.08 6.68
C ALA A 24 56.15 -38.73 5.57
N HIS A 25 56.64 -38.67 4.31
CA HIS A 25 56.34 -39.55 3.15
C HIS A 25 54.90 -39.55 2.56
N ALA A 26 54.65 -39.88 1.27
CA ALA A 26 55.47 -39.80 0.04
C ALA A 26 54.58 -40.04 -1.23
N ILE A 27 55.13 -39.78 -2.44
CA ILE A 27 54.72 -40.30 -3.77
C ILE A 27 53.39 -39.79 -4.43
N SER A 28 53.58 -38.91 -5.42
CA SER A 28 53.18 -38.97 -6.86
C SER A 28 51.84 -39.61 -7.36
N PRO A 29 51.19 -39.04 -8.41
CA PRO A 29 49.83 -39.43 -8.85
C PRO A 29 49.72 -40.27 -10.15
N ARG A 30 48.52 -40.82 -10.39
CA ARG A 30 47.91 -41.31 -11.67
C ARG A 30 46.40 -41.49 -11.42
N VAL A 31 45.38 -41.24 -12.27
CA VAL A 31 45.08 -41.32 -13.72
C VAL A 31 43.91 -42.30 -13.97
N TRP A 32 42.79 -41.76 -14.48
CA TRP A 32 41.79 -42.36 -15.39
C TRP A 32 40.69 -43.38 -14.96
N THR A 33 39.47 -43.08 -15.44
CA THR A 33 38.44 -43.94 -16.13
C THR A 33 37.34 -44.78 -15.44
N THR A 34 36.14 -44.66 -16.06
CA THR A 34 35.04 -45.65 -16.32
C THR A 34 34.32 -46.35 -15.15
N ALA A 35 33.03 -46.11 -14.89
CA ALA A 35 31.81 -46.45 -15.68
C ALA A 35 31.25 -47.89 -15.48
N LYS A 36 29.92 -48.03 -15.69
CA LYS A 36 29.02 -49.21 -15.44
C LYS A 36 28.70 -49.41 -13.95
N SER A 37 27.46 -49.52 -13.45
CA SER A 37 26.14 -50.02 -13.92
C SER A 37 25.92 -51.53 -13.77
N HIS A 38 24.83 -51.91 -13.07
CA HIS A 38 23.96 -53.12 -13.09
C HIS A 38 22.80 -52.81 -12.09
N ARG A 39 21.49 -53.11 -12.29
CA ARG A 39 20.76 -54.40 -12.47
C ARG A 39 20.78 -55.32 -11.23
N LEU A 40 19.68 -55.97 -10.77
CA LEU A 40 18.22 -55.84 -11.01
C LEU A 40 17.43 -56.77 -10.01
N THR A 41 16.21 -56.40 -9.60
CA THR A 41 15.11 -57.30 -9.14
C THR A 41 15.29 -58.09 -7.78
N PRO A 42 14.36 -58.97 -7.30
CA PRO A 42 13.37 -58.59 -6.26
C PRO A 42 13.15 -59.68 -5.15
N VAL A 43 12.10 -59.60 -4.30
CA VAL A 43 11.29 -60.77 -3.81
C VAL A 43 10.06 -60.40 -2.94
N ARG A 44 8.99 -61.21 -3.08
CA ARG A 44 7.77 -61.52 -2.24
C ARG A 44 7.36 -60.58 -1.07
N ILE A 45 6.11 -60.11 -0.97
CA ILE A 45 4.81 -60.80 -0.77
C ILE A 45 4.64 -61.47 0.62
N ARG A 46 3.64 -60.98 1.38
CA ARG A 46 2.73 -61.79 2.22
C ARG A 46 1.38 -61.08 2.39
N THR A 47 0.33 -61.86 2.55
CA THR A 47 -1.08 -61.45 2.76
C THR A 47 -1.53 -61.81 4.18
N PHE A 48 -2.59 -61.18 4.69
CA PHE A 48 -3.89 -61.82 5.03
C PHE A 48 -4.91 -60.82 5.62
N GLN A 49 -6.19 -61.18 5.46
CA GLN A 49 -7.48 -60.88 6.13
C GLN A 49 -7.54 -59.92 7.38
N GLN A 50 -8.68 -59.36 7.79
CA GLN A 50 -10.06 -59.89 7.75
C GLN A 50 -11.15 -58.79 7.81
N ILE A 51 -12.42 -59.16 7.56
CA ILE A 51 -13.63 -58.31 7.70
C ILE A 51 -14.53 -58.95 8.79
N PRO A 52 -15.34 -58.16 9.53
CA PRO A 52 -16.78 -58.45 9.52
C PRO A 52 -17.66 -57.21 9.29
N SER A 53 -18.93 -57.45 8.97
CA SER A 53 -19.92 -56.43 8.57
C SER A 53 -21.17 -56.50 9.44
N THR A 54 -21.92 -55.40 9.54
CA THR A 54 -23.30 -55.37 10.06
C THR A 54 -24.17 -54.43 9.25
N PHE A 55 -25.47 -54.76 9.21
CA PHE A 55 -26.51 -54.09 8.41
C PHE A 55 -27.20 -52.97 9.19
N THR A 56 -27.76 -51.99 8.47
CA THR A 56 -29.22 -51.79 8.40
C THR A 56 -29.58 -50.89 7.22
N ALA A 57 -30.80 -51.02 6.71
CA ALA A 57 -31.32 -50.23 5.61
C ALA A 57 -32.82 -49.98 5.82
N GLN A 58 -33.34 -48.87 5.29
CA GLN A 58 -34.78 -48.67 5.10
C GLN A 58 -35.07 -48.11 3.71
N GLN A 59 -36.14 -48.62 3.11
CA GLN A 59 -36.80 -48.08 1.92
C GLN A 59 -37.66 -46.88 2.35
N GLY A 60 -38.01 -45.91 1.50
CA GLY A 60 -37.80 -45.76 0.06
C GLY A 60 -39.06 -45.19 -0.59
N ASN A 61 -39.04 -44.89 -1.89
CA ASN A 61 -40.26 -44.98 -2.72
C ASN A 61 -39.94 -45.00 -4.22
N ILE A 62 -40.89 -45.47 -5.03
CA ILE A 62 -40.70 -45.77 -6.46
C ILE A 62 -41.48 -44.77 -7.33
N GLY A 63 -40.83 -44.29 -8.39
CA GLY A 63 -41.46 -43.53 -9.48
C GLY A 63 -40.95 -44.02 -10.83
N LEU A 64 -41.67 -44.97 -11.43
CA LEU A 64 -41.47 -45.39 -12.83
C LEU A 64 -42.07 -44.36 -13.78
N ILE A 65 -41.46 -44.17 -14.97
CA ILE A 65 -42.14 -44.36 -16.27
C ILE A 65 -41.17 -44.28 -17.47
N GLN A 66 -41.31 -45.28 -18.35
CA GLN A 66 -40.96 -45.38 -19.78
C GLN A 66 -39.59 -44.92 -20.34
N LEU A 67 -38.84 -45.92 -20.81
CA LEU A 67 -37.91 -45.81 -21.95
C LEU A 67 -38.67 -45.64 -23.28
N ARG A 68 -38.07 -44.92 -24.24
CA ARG A 68 -38.12 -45.24 -25.68
C ARG A 68 -36.75 -45.02 -26.32
N CYS A 69 -36.45 -45.81 -27.34
CA CYS A 69 -35.13 -45.91 -27.99
C CYS A 69 -35.20 -45.38 -29.44
N THR A 70 -34.20 -45.75 -30.27
CA THR A 70 -34.04 -45.48 -31.72
C THR A 70 -33.54 -44.07 -32.08
N HIS A 71 -32.61 -43.90 -33.05
CA HIS A 71 -31.76 -44.89 -33.72
C HIS A 71 -30.38 -44.32 -34.11
N ASP A 72 -29.51 -45.26 -34.43
CA ASP A 72 -28.09 -45.25 -34.80
C ASP A 72 -27.71 -44.39 -36.02
N ASP A 73 -26.45 -43.90 -36.06
CA ASP A 73 -25.36 -44.46 -36.90
C ASP A 73 -24.03 -43.67 -36.68
N HIS A 74 -22.91 -44.29 -36.28
CA HIS A 74 -21.83 -44.88 -37.12
C HIS A 74 -21.02 -43.84 -37.96
N PHE A 75 -19.67 -43.74 -37.91
CA PHE A 75 -18.60 -44.76 -37.82
C PHE A 75 -17.30 -44.30 -37.09
N THR A 76 -16.46 -45.30 -36.69
CA THR A 76 -15.01 -45.32 -36.29
C THR A 76 -14.18 -44.01 -36.23
N ARG A 77 -13.45 -43.70 -35.12
CA ARG A 77 -12.25 -44.36 -34.51
C ARG A 77 -10.92 -44.24 -35.28
N ILE A 78 -9.88 -43.74 -34.58
CA ILE A 78 -8.40 -43.94 -34.66
C ILE A 78 -7.71 -42.62 -34.23
N SER A 79 -6.69 -42.56 -33.35
CA SER A 79 -6.14 -43.57 -32.41
C SER A 79 -5.25 -42.92 -31.32
N ASN A 80 -5.08 -43.64 -30.20
CA ASN A 80 -4.03 -43.49 -29.17
C ASN A 80 -4.09 -42.30 -28.19
N ALA A 81 -3.62 -42.57 -26.95
CA ALA A 81 -3.75 -41.68 -25.80
C ALA A 81 -2.41 -41.54 -25.03
N ALA A 82 -2.21 -40.36 -24.45
CA ALA A 82 -1.36 -40.15 -23.28
C ALA A 82 -2.25 -39.78 -22.08
N LYS A 83 -1.78 -39.97 -20.85
CA LYS A 83 -2.60 -39.82 -19.63
C LYS A 83 -2.25 -38.54 -18.88
N ASP A 84 -3.19 -37.59 -18.86
CA ASP A 84 -3.21 -36.51 -17.87
C ASP A 84 -4.21 -36.82 -16.74
N PRO A 85 -3.91 -36.41 -15.49
CA PRO A 85 -4.86 -36.53 -14.38
C PRO A 85 -5.96 -35.46 -14.48
N LYS A 86 -7.22 -35.87 -14.33
CA LYS A 86 -8.38 -34.97 -14.44
C LYS A 86 -8.36 -33.86 -13.36
N PRO A 87 -8.61 -32.58 -13.71
CA PRO A 87 -9.09 -31.60 -12.75
C PRO A 87 -10.51 -31.96 -12.29
N ILE A 88 -10.91 -31.48 -11.11
CA ILE A 88 -12.25 -31.68 -10.56
C ILE A 88 -13.24 -30.83 -11.37
N GLY A 89 -14.24 -31.47 -11.96
CA GLY A 89 -15.24 -30.80 -12.79
C GLY A 89 -16.27 -30.05 -11.96
N LEU A 90 -16.35 -28.73 -12.17
CA LEU A 90 -17.57 -27.96 -11.94
C LEU A 90 -18.45 -28.13 -13.19
N ASN A 91 -19.67 -28.65 -13.02
CA ASN A 91 -20.62 -28.75 -14.13
C ASN A 91 -21.09 -27.34 -14.53
N SER A 92 -20.87 -26.96 -15.78
CA SER A 92 -21.26 -25.67 -16.34
C SER A 92 -22.12 -25.87 -17.59
N GLU A 93 -23.43 -26.02 -17.42
CA GLU A 93 -24.39 -26.00 -18.53
C GLU A 93 -25.80 -25.62 -18.04
N THR A 94 -26.08 -24.32 -18.05
CA THR A 94 -27.44 -23.73 -18.05
C THR A 94 -27.38 -22.47 -18.91
N SER A 95 -28.41 -22.25 -19.73
CA SER A 95 -28.44 -21.26 -20.82
C SER A 95 -28.53 -19.80 -20.37
N ASP A 96 -27.95 -18.91 -21.16
CA ASP A 96 -28.13 -17.45 -21.04
C ASP A 96 -29.59 -17.03 -21.23
N SER A 97 -30.27 -16.55 -20.17
CA SER A 97 -31.40 -15.59 -20.27
C SER A 97 -31.96 -15.05 -18.95
N GLU A 98 -31.27 -15.14 -17.80
CA GLU A 98 -31.69 -14.45 -16.56
C GLU A 98 -30.68 -13.40 -16.09
N VAL A 99 -31.10 -12.14 -16.12
CA VAL A 99 -30.42 -11.05 -15.40
C VAL A 99 -30.69 -11.25 -13.92
N SER A 100 -29.67 -11.67 -13.17
CA SER A 100 -29.82 -12.00 -11.75
C SER A 100 -30.18 -10.76 -10.93
N SER A 101 -31.44 -10.67 -10.49
CA SER A 101 -31.88 -9.66 -9.53
C SER A 101 -31.15 -9.89 -8.20
N GLU A 102 -30.38 -8.89 -7.76
CA GLU A 102 -29.73 -8.95 -6.44
C GLU A 102 -30.81 -9.04 -5.36
N ARG A 103 -30.87 -10.17 -4.66
CA ARG A 103 -31.86 -10.39 -3.60
C ARG A 103 -31.55 -9.49 -2.41
N VAL A 104 -32.26 -8.36 -2.34
CA VAL A 104 -32.30 -7.46 -1.18
C VAL A 104 -32.56 -8.29 0.08
N ARG A 105 -31.73 -8.06 1.10
CA ARG A 105 -31.81 -8.72 2.40
C ARG A 105 -32.42 -7.76 3.42
N SER A 106 -33.13 -8.31 4.40
CA SER A 106 -33.43 -7.55 5.62
C SER A 106 -32.13 -7.30 6.40
N LEU A 107 -32.03 -6.14 7.06
CA LEU A 107 -31.06 -5.98 8.14
C LEU A 107 -31.38 -6.99 9.28
N PRO A 108 -30.39 -7.35 10.11
CA PRO A 108 -30.65 -8.04 11.37
C PRO A 108 -31.44 -7.14 12.34
N PRO A 109 -31.88 -7.64 13.52
CA PRO A 109 -32.43 -6.79 14.57
C PRO A 109 -31.35 -5.83 15.13
N PRO A 110 -31.67 -4.54 15.39
CA PRO A 110 -30.74 -3.61 16.04
C PRO A 110 -30.47 -4.01 17.50
N THR A 111 -29.28 -3.67 18.02
CA THR A 111 -29.00 -3.78 19.47
C THR A 111 -29.82 -2.77 20.27
N ALA A 112 -29.89 -2.92 21.60
CA ALA A 112 -30.54 -1.93 22.46
C ALA A 112 -29.89 -0.53 22.35
N GLU A 113 -28.56 -0.46 22.20
CA GLU A 113 -27.80 0.76 21.93
C GLU A 113 -28.24 1.39 20.60
N GLN A 114 -28.26 0.60 19.52
CA GLN A 114 -28.64 1.05 18.18
C GLN A 114 -30.11 1.48 18.14
N LYS A 115 -31.02 0.73 18.78
CA LYS A 115 -32.43 1.08 18.86
C LYS A 115 -32.63 2.42 19.57
N LYS A 116 -31.93 2.69 20.68
CA LYS A 116 -31.98 3.99 21.35
C LYS A 116 -31.59 5.15 20.41
N ILE A 117 -30.61 4.94 19.54
CA ILE A 117 -30.18 5.95 18.54
C ILE A 117 -31.24 6.11 17.43
N ILE A 118 -31.84 5.02 16.94
CA ILE A 118 -32.90 5.04 15.92
C ILE A 118 -34.16 5.74 16.46
N ASP A 119 -34.61 5.35 17.66
CA ASP A 119 -35.79 5.92 18.32
C ASP A 119 -35.56 7.42 18.58
N HIS A 120 -34.37 7.83 19.01
CA HIS A 120 -34.02 9.25 19.21
C HIS A 120 -34.00 10.03 17.88
N PHE A 121 -33.27 9.56 16.85
CA PHE A 121 -33.20 10.23 15.55
C PHE A 121 -34.58 10.39 14.90
N THR A 122 -35.46 9.41 15.08
CA THR A 122 -36.81 9.41 14.51
C THR A 122 -37.71 10.46 15.15
N ASN A 123 -37.60 10.68 16.47
CA ASN A 123 -38.53 11.50 17.26
C ASN A 123 -38.00 12.90 17.63
N GLU A 124 -36.68 13.09 17.73
CA GLU A 124 -36.05 14.34 18.21
C GLU A 124 -35.38 15.14 17.08
N GLU A 125 -35.22 16.46 17.29
CA GLU A 125 -34.58 17.41 16.36
C GLU A 125 -33.14 17.72 16.80
N SER A 126 -32.22 16.77 16.61
CA SER A 126 -30.84 16.88 17.10
C SER A 126 -29.76 16.44 16.09
N ASN A 127 -28.60 17.10 16.14
CA ASN A 127 -27.32 16.55 15.68
C ASN A 127 -26.84 15.45 16.64
N MET A 128 -26.07 14.49 16.15
CA MET A 128 -25.61 13.34 16.94
C MET A 128 -24.09 13.12 16.86
N ILE A 129 -23.50 12.77 18.01
CA ILE A 129 -22.13 12.25 18.13
C ILE A 129 -22.24 10.80 18.61
N ILE A 130 -21.73 9.84 17.83
CA ILE A 130 -21.83 8.41 18.11
C ILE A 130 -20.41 7.84 18.25
N THR A 131 -19.99 7.55 19.49
CA THR A 131 -18.72 6.88 19.78
C THR A 131 -18.95 5.37 19.84
N ALA A 132 -18.42 4.63 18.88
CA ALA A 132 -18.65 3.19 18.76
C ALA A 132 -17.36 2.39 18.90
N CYS A 133 -17.44 1.24 19.58
CA CYS A 133 -16.34 0.31 19.72
C CYS A 133 -16.00 -0.41 18.39
N PRO A 134 -14.83 -1.07 18.31
CA PRO A 134 -14.45 -1.85 17.14
C PRO A 134 -15.42 -3.00 16.88
N GLY A 135 -16.19 -2.91 15.79
CA GLY A 135 -17.25 -3.87 15.47
C GLY A 135 -18.61 -3.59 16.13
N GLY A 136 -18.83 -2.43 16.74
CA GLY A 136 -20.15 -2.00 17.26
C GLY A 136 -21.22 -1.77 16.18
N GLY A 137 -20.83 -1.76 14.90
CA GLY A 137 -21.76 -1.67 13.77
C GLY A 137 -22.09 -0.24 13.33
N LYS A 138 -21.08 0.64 13.19
CA LYS A 138 -21.23 2.01 12.66
C LYS A 138 -21.98 2.04 11.32
N THR A 139 -21.54 1.26 10.34
CA THR A 139 -22.21 1.15 9.04
C THR A 139 -23.64 0.59 9.18
N SER A 140 -23.89 -0.30 10.15
CA SER A 140 -25.24 -0.84 10.41
C SER A 140 -26.19 0.22 10.96
N ILE A 141 -25.77 1.05 11.92
CA ILE A 141 -26.60 2.17 12.40
C ILE A 141 -26.86 3.19 11.29
N ILE A 142 -25.86 3.48 10.45
CA ILE A 142 -26.04 4.31 9.25
C ILE A 142 -27.14 3.74 8.32
N THR A 143 -27.16 2.41 8.07
CA THR A 143 -28.21 1.77 7.27
C THR A 143 -29.58 1.80 7.95
N TYR A 144 -29.67 1.53 9.27
CA TYR A 144 -30.95 1.61 10.00
C TYR A 144 -31.54 3.02 9.96
N LEU A 145 -30.74 4.07 10.13
CA LEU A 145 -31.21 5.46 10.12
C LEU A 145 -31.77 5.86 8.75
N ALA A 146 -31.15 5.38 7.66
CA ALA A 146 -31.65 5.61 6.31
C ALA A 146 -32.95 4.85 5.98
N GLN A 147 -33.15 3.66 6.56
CA GLN A 147 -34.42 2.92 6.48
C GLN A 147 -35.51 3.53 7.39
N ALA A 148 -35.15 4.03 8.58
CA ALA A 148 -36.10 4.70 9.48
C ALA A 148 -36.66 6.01 8.90
N ARG A 149 -35.95 6.62 7.94
CA ARG A 149 -36.35 7.83 7.22
C ARG A 149 -36.15 7.68 5.71
N HIS A 150 -36.84 6.70 5.11
CA HIS A 150 -36.84 6.46 3.66
C HIS A 150 -37.22 7.71 2.83
N GLU A 151 -37.97 8.66 3.41
CA GLU A 151 -38.40 9.90 2.78
C GLU A 151 -37.37 11.04 2.83
N TRP A 152 -36.22 10.84 3.49
CA TRP A 152 -35.13 11.82 3.61
C TRP A 152 -33.93 11.43 2.76
N ARG A 153 -33.20 12.43 2.25
CA ARG A 153 -31.93 12.23 1.54
C ARG A 153 -30.76 12.31 2.52
N PHE A 154 -29.95 11.26 2.54
CA PHE A 154 -28.73 11.18 3.33
C PHE A 154 -27.51 11.47 2.47
N ARG A 155 -26.59 12.30 2.96
CA ARG A 155 -25.26 12.49 2.39
C ARG A 155 -24.25 11.80 3.28
N PHE A 156 -23.52 10.82 2.75
CA PHE A 156 -22.49 10.10 3.50
C PHE A 156 -21.09 10.54 3.04
N MET A 157 -20.25 10.86 4.01
CA MET A 157 -18.84 11.20 3.81
C MET A 157 -17.94 10.33 4.70
N THR A 158 -16.77 9.96 4.16
CA THR A 158 -15.69 9.30 4.89
C THR A 158 -14.33 9.68 4.28
N TYR A 159 -13.23 9.30 4.94
CA TYR A 159 -11.88 9.68 4.51
C TYR A 159 -11.25 8.71 3.49
N ASN A 160 -11.78 7.49 3.34
CA ASN A 160 -11.17 6.39 2.57
C ASN A 160 -12.13 5.83 1.51
N ASN A 161 -11.64 5.64 0.28
CA ASN A 161 -12.45 5.17 -0.86
C ASN A 161 -13.00 3.76 -0.66
N GLN A 162 -12.31 2.92 0.12
CA GLN A 162 -12.76 1.59 0.48
C GLN A 162 -13.99 1.61 1.40
N LEU A 163 -14.00 2.48 2.42
CA LEU A 163 -15.14 2.62 3.35
C LEU A 163 -16.40 3.13 2.62
N ALA A 164 -16.22 4.00 1.63
CA ALA A 164 -17.31 4.43 0.76
C ALA A 164 -17.90 3.22 -0.02
N LYS A 165 -17.05 2.42 -0.68
CA LYS A 165 -17.49 1.25 -1.45
C LYS A 165 -18.11 0.14 -0.59
N GLU A 166 -17.55 -0.17 0.58
CA GLU A 166 -18.16 -1.12 1.53
C GLU A 166 -19.53 -0.64 2.05
N THR A 167 -19.71 0.68 2.19
CA THR A 167 -21.01 1.27 2.57
C THR A 167 -22.00 1.22 1.41
N GLU A 168 -21.54 1.43 0.18
CA GLU A 168 -22.35 1.35 -1.04
C GLU A 168 -22.83 -0.08 -1.34
N GLU A 169 -21.92 -1.07 -1.26
CA GLU A 169 -22.24 -2.49 -1.36
C GLU A 169 -23.27 -2.90 -0.29
N ARG A 170 -23.13 -2.43 0.96
CA ARG A 170 -24.12 -2.64 2.02
C ARG A 170 -25.46 -1.96 1.71
N CYS A 171 -25.47 -0.74 1.19
CA CYS A 171 -26.72 -0.05 0.83
C CYS A 171 -27.47 -0.78 -0.28
N LYS A 172 -26.78 -1.29 -1.30
CA LYS A 172 -27.35 -2.17 -2.35
C LYS A 172 -27.96 -3.44 -1.74
N ILE A 173 -27.20 -4.16 -0.90
CA ILE A 173 -27.66 -5.39 -0.22
C ILE A 173 -28.91 -5.16 0.64
N TYR A 174 -29.05 -4.01 1.30
CA TYR A 174 -30.16 -3.68 2.20
C TYR A 174 -31.21 -2.74 1.59
N GLY A 175 -31.21 -2.53 0.27
CA GLY A 175 -32.24 -1.75 -0.44
C GLY A 175 -32.28 -0.25 -0.09
N VAL A 176 -31.18 0.32 0.39
CA VAL A 176 -31.06 1.75 0.74
C VAL A 176 -30.65 2.55 -0.50
N SER A 177 -31.62 3.22 -1.11
CA SER A 177 -31.45 4.06 -2.31
C SER A 177 -31.34 5.56 -2.01
N ASN A 178 -31.70 6.00 -0.80
CA ASN A 178 -31.77 7.40 -0.39
C ASN A 178 -30.45 7.97 0.16
N MET A 179 -29.29 7.37 -0.15
CA MET A 179 -27.99 7.75 0.40
C MET A 179 -26.95 8.05 -0.68
N GLY A 180 -26.58 9.33 -0.81
CA GLY A 180 -25.50 9.79 -1.69
C GLY A 180 -24.13 9.63 -1.03
N ILE A 181 -23.44 8.53 -1.33
CA ILE A 181 -22.14 8.14 -0.74
C ILE A 181 -20.96 8.82 -1.46
N SER A 182 -19.95 9.24 -0.71
CA SER A 182 -18.70 9.83 -1.24
C SER A 182 -17.56 9.79 -0.22
N THR A 183 -16.31 9.94 -0.66
CA THR A 183 -15.23 10.43 0.23
C THR A 183 -15.22 11.96 0.27
N ILE A 184 -14.58 12.54 1.29
CA ILE A 184 -14.39 14.00 1.41
C ILE A 184 -13.66 14.56 0.17
N HIS A 185 -12.62 13.87 -0.29
CA HIS A 185 -11.90 14.18 -1.54
C HIS A 185 -12.80 14.05 -2.78
N ALA A 186 -13.63 13.00 -2.87
CA ALA A 186 -14.57 12.85 -3.98
C ALA A 186 -15.65 13.94 -3.99
N ALA A 187 -16.12 14.39 -2.82
CA ALA A 187 -17.05 15.52 -2.72
C ALA A 187 -16.41 16.82 -3.22
N GLY A 188 -15.15 17.10 -2.85
CA GLY A 188 -14.41 18.23 -3.42
C GLY A 188 -14.15 18.09 -4.93
N TYR A 189 -13.82 16.88 -5.39
CA TYR A 189 -13.54 16.58 -6.80
C TYR A 189 -14.78 16.77 -7.70
N ASN A 190 -15.94 16.31 -7.23
CA ASN A 190 -17.20 16.40 -7.97
C ASN A 190 -17.80 17.80 -7.95
N HIS A 191 -17.60 18.58 -6.87
CA HIS A 191 -18.35 19.82 -6.65
C HIS A 191 -17.51 21.12 -6.66
N TYR A 192 -16.18 21.08 -6.68
CA TYR A 192 -15.34 22.29 -6.61
C TYR A 192 -14.13 22.31 -7.57
N SER A 193 -13.27 21.29 -7.52
CA SER A 193 -12.05 21.26 -8.33
C SER A 193 -11.48 19.85 -8.42
N ILE A 194 -11.00 19.47 -9.61
CA ILE A 194 -10.36 18.16 -9.79
C ILE A 194 -9.06 17.97 -8.99
N GLU A 195 -8.47 19.06 -8.49
CA GLU A 195 -7.36 19.06 -7.53
C GLU A 195 -7.72 18.35 -6.22
N CYS A 196 -9.00 18.34 -5.83
CA CYS A 196 -9.47 17.81 -4.55
C CYS A 196 -9.37 16.28 -4.43
N ARG A 197 -8.85 15.58 -5.46
CA ARG A 197 -8.33 14.19 -5.33
C ARG A 197 -7.28 14.04 -4.23
N VAL A 198 -6.61 15.14 -3.83
CA VAL A 198 -5.61 15.19 -2.77
C VAL A 198 -5.84 16.38 -1.84
N ASP A 199 -5.28 16.34 -0.63
CA ASP A 199 -5.41 17.38 0.41
C ASP A 199 -5.10 18.79 -0.12
N GLN A 200 -4.14 18.90 -1.05
CA GLN A 200 -3.73 20.16 -1.70
C GLN A 200 -4.90 20.89 -2.38
N GLY A 201 -5.84 20.18 -3.01
CA GLY A 201 -7.01 20.79 -3.64
C GLY A 201 -8.05 21.23 -2.62
N LEU A 202 -8.26 20.46 -1.56
CA LEU A 202 -9.15 20.85 -0.45
C LEU A 202 -8.62 22.12 0.24
N THR A 203 -7.32 22.18 0.52
CA THR A 203 -6.63 23.40 0.99
C THR A 203 -6.90 24.58 0.06
N ARG A 204 -6.73 24.41 -1.26
CA ARG A 204 -6.93 25.52 -2.21
C ARG A 204 -8.37 26.01 -2.23
N VAL A 205 -9.34 25.10 -2.23
CA VAL A 205 -10.78 25.45 -2.17
C VAL A 205 -11.12 26.28 -0.92
N LEU A 206 -10.45 26.02 0.21
CA LEU A 206 -10.61 26.80 1.44
C LEU A 206 -9.93 28.17 1.38
N LEU A 207 -8.67 28.23 0.93
CA LEU A 207 -7.88 29.47 0.94
C LEU A 207 -8.33 30.50 -0.12
N GLU A 208 -8.80 30.03 -1.28
CA GLU A 208 -9.33 30.87 -2.35
C GLU A 208 -10.86 31.09 -2.23
N ASP A 209 -11.49 30.61 -1.15
CA ASP A 209 -12.96 30.46 -0.95
C ASP A 209 -13.71 30.07 -2.23
N ARG A 210 -13.20 29.05 -2.94
CA ARG A 210 -13.75 28.66 -4.25
C ARG A 210 -15.22 28.33 -4.10
N ARG A 211 -16.07 28.93 -4.93
CA ARG A 211 -17.47 28.54 -5.05
C ARG A 211 -17.55 27.11 -5.62
N PRO A 212 -18.64 26.38 -5.37
CA PRO A 212 -18.89 25.15 -6.10
C PRO A 212 -19.04 25.39 -7.60
N LEU A 213 -18.94 24.31 -8.38
CA LEU A 213 -19.14 24.32 -9.83
C LEU A 213 -20.61 24.57 -10.18
N ASP A 214 -20.87 25.48 -11.12
CA ASP A 214 -22.23 25.85 -11.54
C ASP A 214 -23.00 24.68 -12.19
N ASP A 215 -22.30 23.75 -12.85
CA ASP A 215 -22.86 22.54 -13.47
C ASP A 215 -22.90 21.32 -12.53
N ALA A 216 -22.24 21.39 -11.37
CA ALA A 216 -22.17 20.31 -10.39
C ALA A 216 -22.22 20.80 -8.93
N PRO A 217 -23.24 21.58 -8.50
CA PRO A 217 -23.36 22.07 -7.13
C PRO A 217 -23.48 20.92 -6.10
N PRO A 218 -23.22 21.18 -4.80
CA PRO A 218 -23.51 20.26 -3.71
C PRO A 218 -25.00 19.85 -3.78
N PRO A 219 -25.33 18.55 -3.82
CA PRO A 219 -26.72 18.12 -3.89
C PRO A 219 -27.45 18.47 -2.60
N GLU A 220 -28.77 18.58 -2.68
CA GLU A 220 -29.62 18.83 -1.53
C GLU A 220 -29.80 17.56 -0.67
N PHE A 221 -29.63 17.66 0.65
CA PHE A 221 -29.81 16.55 1.61
C PHE A 221 -30.38 17.03 2.95
N ASP A 222 -31.08 16.11 3.62
CA ASP A 222 -31.76 16.33 4.90
C ASP A 222 -30.86 15.93 6.10
N THR A 223 -29.84 15.09 5.87
CA THR A 223 -28.88 14.65 6.90
C THR A 223 -27.49 14.38 6.32
N LEU A 224 -26.45 14.95 6.94
CA LEU A 224 -25.04 14.64 6.68
C LEU A 224 -24.53 13.62 7.70
N ILE A 225 -23.95 12.53 7.21
CA ILE A 225 -23.27 11.48 8.00
C ILE A 225 -21.78 11.54 7.70
N ILE A 226 -20.96 11.51 8.75
CA ILE A 226 -19.49 11.44 8.64
C ILE A 226 -18.97 10.29 9.50
N ASP A 227 -18.43 9.23 8.88
CA ASP A 227 -17.87 8.07 9.58
C ASP A 227 -16.33 8.11 9.62
N GLU A 228 -15.77 7.50 10.67
CA GLU A 228 -14.38 7.59 11.12
C GLU A 228 -13.95 9.05 11.41
N ALA A 229 -14.83 9.85 11.98
CA ALA A 229 -14.64 11.28 12.21
C ALA A 229 -13.46 11.64 13.14
N GLN A 230 -12.87 10.68 13.86
CA GLN A 230 -11.64 10.86 14.63
C GLN A 230 -10.36 10.95 13.75
N ASP A 231 -10.42 10.47 12.50
CA ASP A 231 -9.32 10.54 11.53
C ASP A 231 -9.39 11.80 10.65
N LEU A 232 -10.36 12.70 10.90
CA LEU A 232 -10.44 13.99 10.22
C LEU A 232 -9.19 14.81 10.53
N THR A 233 -8.58 15.33 9.47
CA THR A 233 -7.52 16.35 9.54
C THR A 233 -8.13 17.75 9.49
N PRO A 234 -7.41 18.82 9.89
CA PRO A 234 -7.92 20.19 9.85
C PRO A 234 -8.47 20.60 8.47
N VAL A 235 -7.78 20.26 7.39
CA VAL A 235 -8.22 20.56 6.02
C VAL A 235 -9.50 19.82 5.64
N MET A 236 -9.70 18.58 6.09
CA MET A 236 -10.95 17.84 5.89
C MET A 236 -12.10 18.46 6.69
N PHE A 237 -11.85 18.82 7.95
CA PHE A 237 -12.85 19.39 8.85
C PHE A 237 -13.32 20.78 8.41
N GLU A 238 -12.41 21.66 8.02
CA GLU A 238 -12.78 22.96 7.45
C GLU A 238 -13.50 22.80 6.10
N PHE A 239 -13.10 21.85 5.25
CA PHE A 239 -13.82 21.57 4.00
C PHE A 239 -15.25 21.09 4.28
N ILE A 240 -15.50 20.27 5.31
CA ILE A 240 -16.85 19.89 5.75
C ILE A 240 -17.67 21.12 6.13
N LYS A 241 -17.11 22.07 6.91
CA LYS A 241 -17.78 23.34 7.25
C LYS A 241 -18.09 24.18 6.00
N LYS A 242 -17.15 24.28 5.05
CA LYS A 242 -17.37 24.98 3.78
C LYS A 242 -18.45 24.32 2.92
N PHE A 243 -18.42 22.99 2.80
CA PHE A 243 -19.43 22.21 2.07
C PHE A 243 -20.84 22.43 2.63
N LEU A 244 -20.99 22.40 3.96
CA LEU A 244 -22.25 22.72 4.64
C LEU A 244 -22.67 24.19 4.44
N SER A 245 -21.71 25.13 4.48
CA SER A 245 -21.99 26.56 4.24
C SER A 245 -22.48 26.82 2.81
N ASP A 246 -21.84 26.22 1.81
CA ASP A 246 -22.20 26.41 0.40
C ASP A 246 -23.50 25.66 0.04
N HIS A 247 -23.71 24.44 0.57
CA HIS A 247 -25.00 23.75 0.52
C HIS A 247 -26.13 24.61 1.11
N ALA A 248 -25.89 25.25 2.26
CA ALA A 248 -26.89 26.12 2.89
C ALA A 248 -27.19 27.37 2.06
N LYS A 249 -26.17 28.06 1.50
CA LYS A 249 -26.36 29.22 0.60
C LYS A 249 -27.26 28.88 -0.59
N ILE A 250 -27.04 27.71 -1.19
CA ILE A 250 -27.83 27.22 -2.34
C ILE A 250 -29.24 26.85 -1.87
N THR A 251 -29.36 26.02 -0.83
CA THR A 251 -30.63 25.44 -0.39
C THR A 251 -31.58 26.47 0.20
N TYR A 252 -31.11 27.48 0.94
CA TYR A 252 -31.96 28.56 1.47
C TYR A 252 -32.60 29.45 0.38
N SER A 253 -32.21 29.31 -0.88
CA SER A 253 -32.89 29.95 -2.02
C SER A 253 -34.19 29.22 -2.42
N LEU A 254 -34.51 28.07 -1.81
CA LEU A 254 -35.65 27.22 -2.12
C LEU A 254 -36.79 27.35 -1.08
N PRO A 255 -38.07 27.34 -1.49
CA PRO A 255 -39.18 27.25 -0.55
C PRO A 255 -39.12 25.97 0.29
N ASN A 256 -39.39 26.08 1.60
CA ASN A 256 -39.37 24.98 2.57
C ASN A 256 -38.01 24.28 2.76
N ALA A 257 -36.91 24.94 2.40
CA ALA A 257 -35.53 24.51 2.65
C ALA A 257 -35.30 24.03 4.10
N LYS A 258 -34.93 22.76 4.27
CA LYS A 258 -34.52 22.21 5.58
C LYS A 258 -33.02 22.40 5.80
N ILE A 259 -32.66 22.70 7.04
CA ILE A 259 -31.26 22.69 7.47
C ILE A 259 -30.85 21.23 7.72
N PRO A 260 -29.73 20.72 7.18
CA PRO A 260 -29.37 19.33 7.37
C PRO A 260 -28.95 19.05 8.82
N ARG A 261 -29.44 17.92 9.37
CA ARG A 261 -28.93 17.35 10.62
C ARG A 261 -27.53 16.77 10.42
N ILE A 262 -26.66 16.86 11.41
CA ILE A 262 -25.28 16.35 11.35
C ILE A 262 -25.14 15.14 12.26
N ILE A 263 -24.56 14.05 11.74
CA ILE A 263 -24.25 12.82 12.49
C ILE A 263 -22.77 12.50 12.30
N LEU A 264 -22.01 12.48 13.40
CA LEU A 264 -20.61 12.05 13.40
C LEU A 264 -20.48 10.68 14.07
N LEU A 265 -19.76 9.76 13.43
CA LEU A 265 -19.46 8.43 13.96
C LEU A 265 -17.95 8.20 14.01
N GLY A 266 -17.47 7.48 15.02
CA GLY A 266 -16.06 7.10 15.11
C GLY A 266 -15.68 6.35 16.37
N ASP A 267 -14.40 6.00 16.49
CA ASP A 267 -13.80 5.40 17.68
C ASP A 267 -12.58 6.21 18.12
N THR A 268 -12.68 6.91 19.25
CA THR A 268 -11.65 7.84 19.75
C THR A 268 -10.30 7.19 20.03
N ARG A 269 -10.23 5.85 20.13
CA ARG A 269 -9.00 5.08 20.36
C ARG A 269 -8.41 4.47 19.07
N GLN A 270 -9.06 4.66 17.93
CA GLN A 270 -8.57 4.23 16.60
C GLN A 270 -8.32 5.43 15.70
N VAL A 271 -7.57 6.43 16.22
CA VAL A 271 -6.95 7.51 15.43
C VAL A 271 -5.66 6.96 14.81
N LEU A 272 -5.48 7.12 13.50
CA LEU A 272 -4.31 6.60 12.77
C LEU A 272 -3.53 7.64 11.95
N TYR A 273 -4.04 8.85 11.80
CA TYR A 273 -3.45 9.91 10.97
C TYR A 273 -3.02 11.15 11.78
N ASP A 274 -2.58 10.92 13.03
CA ASP A 274 -2.00 11.93 13.93
C ASP A 274 -0.81 12.68 13.28
N TYR A 275 -0.04 11.98 12.45
CA TYR A 275 1.03 12.54 11.62
C TYR A 275 0.55 13.54 10.56
N LYS A 276 -0.73 13.47 10.14
CA LYS A 276 -1.43 14.51 9.34
C LYS A 276 -2.20 15.53 10.22
N HIS A 277 -1.96 15.52 11.54
CA HIS A 277 -2.70 16.29 12.53
C HIS A 277 -4.19 15.90 12.66
N ALA A 278 -4.55 14.65 12.33
CA ALA A 278 -5.88 14.16 12.69
C ALA A 278 -6.08 14.12 14.22
N SER A 279 -7.32 14.28 14.67
CA SER A 279 -7.63 14.36 16.10
C SER A 279 -9.01 13.81 16.44
N SER A 280 -9.08 13.01 17.50
CA SER A 280 -10.37 12.56 18.08
C SER A 280 -11.26 13.69 18.56
N ARG A 281 -10.72 14.90 18.76
CA ARG A 281 -11.47 16.10 19.17
C ARG A 281 -12.42 16.60 18.09
N PHE A 282 -12.18 16.31 16.80
CA PHE A 282 -13.14 16.60 15.73
C PHE A 282 -14.44 15.79 15.86
N LEU A 283 -14.41 14.65 16.56
CA LEU A 283 -15.60 13.88 16.94
C LEU A 283 -16.14 14.32 18.31
N THR A 284 -15.32 14.31 19.35
CA THR A 284 -15.79 14.49 20.74
C THR A 284 -16.21 15.92 21.07
N LEU A 285 -15.54 16.92 20.46
CA LEU A 285 -15.83 18.33 20.69
C LEU A 285 -16.74 18.94 19.61
N ALA A 286 -17.22 18.20 18.62
CA ALA A 286 -17.95 18.77 17.48
C ALA A 286 -19.12 19.72 17.85
N HIS A 287 -19.82 19.40 18.95
CA HIS A 287 -20.89 20.19 19.55
C HIS A 287 -20.47 21.60 20.02
N ARG A 288 -19.17 21.88 20.08
CA ARG A 288 -18.60 23.15 20.56
C ARG A 288 -18.86 24.28 19.56
N PRO A 289 -19.25 25.49 20.02
CA PRO A 289 -19.50 26.65 19.15
C PRO A 289 -18.37 27.03 18.19
N GLU A 290 -17.13 26.71 18.57
CA GLU A 290 -15.89 26.95 17.82
C GLU A 290 -15.67 25.94 16.68
N LEU A 291 -16.47 24.85 16.64
CA LEU A 291 -16.37 23.73 15.69
C LEU A 291 -17.65 23.63 14.85
N LEU A 292 -18.53 22.65 15.10
CA LEU A 292 -19.82 22.51 14.38
C LEU A 292 -21.02 23.05 15.18
N GLY A 293 -20.83 23.43 16.45
CA GLY A 293 -21.90 23.85 17.37
C GLY A 293 -22.67 25.12 16.98
N LYS A 294 -22.22 25.87 15.97
CA LYS A 294 -22.91 27.04 15.38
C LYS A 294 -23.40 26.81 13.93
N VAL A 295 -23.19 25.64 13.33
CA VAL A 295 -23.46 25.40 11.89
C VAL A 295 -24.96 25.27 11.58
N ASN A 296 -25.74 24.76 12.53
CA ASN A 296 -27.20 24.73 12.48
C ASN A 296 -27.76 24.94 13.92
N PRO A 297 -29.07 25.21 14.11
CA PRO A 297 -29.64 25.46 15.43
C PRO A 297 -30.01 24.19 16.22
N TYR A 298 -29.75 22.99 15.68
CA TYR A 298 -30.13 21.74 16.35
C TYR A 298 -29.27 21.46 17.58
N LYS A 299 -29.89 20.96 18.65
CA LYS A 299 -29.19 20.49 19.84
C LYS A 299 -28.26 19.32 19.47
N TRP A 300 -27.17 19.17 20.19
CA TRP A 300 -26.27 18.02 20.05
C TRP A 300 -26.60 16.96 21.10
N THR A 301 -26.60 15.68 20.72
CA THR A 301 -26.78 14.54 21.63
C THR A 301 -25.70 13.50 21.39
N THR A 302 -25.15 12.92 22.45
CA THR A 302 -24.03 11.96 22.39
C THR A 302 -24.50 10.57 22.79
N PHE A 303 -24.07 9.55 22.04
CA PHE A 303 -24.33 8.14 22.30
C PHE A 303 -23.02 7.34 22.28
N SER A 304 -22.90 6.37 23.18
CA SER A 304 -21.89 5.31 23.08
C SER A 304 -22.52 4.00 22.55
N MET A 305 -21.69 3.20 21.86
CA MET A 305 -22.00 1.84 21.44
C MET A 305 -20.81 0.97 21.82
N GLU A 306 -20.94 0.18 22.89
CA GLU A 306 -19.83 -0.57 23.51
C GLU A 306 -19.90 -2.07 23.18
N THR A 307 -21.03 -2.53 22.65
CA THR A 307 -21.29 -3.92 22.28
C THR A 307 -20.77 -4.26 20.87
N SER A 308 -19.60 -4.89 20.78
CA SER A 308 -19.03 -5.37 19.50
C SER A 308 -19.74 -6.62 19.00
N LYS A 309 -20.26 -6.58 17.77
CA LYS A 309 -20.78 -7.77 17.06
C LYS A 309 -19.71 -8.55 16.29
N ARG A 310 -18.49 -8.00 16.20
CA ARG A 310 -17.33 -8.65 15.57
C ARG A 310 -16.61 -9.60 16.54
N LEU A 311 -16.18 -9.07 17.68
CA LEU A 311 -15.24 -9.74 18.59
C LEU A 311 -15.94 -10.84 19.41
N THR A 312 -15.27 -11.97 19.65
CA THR A 312 -15.75 -13.03 20.55
C THR A 312 -15.58 -12.60 22.02
N PRO A 313 -16.29 -13.23 22.98
CA PRO A 313 -16.10 -12.92 24.41
C PRO A 313 -14.64 -13.07 24.88
N PRO A 314 -13.91 -14.18 24.60
CA PRO A 314 -12.50 -14.28 24.99
C PRO A 314 -11.58 -13.22 24.35
N MET A 315 -11.94 -12.69 23.17
CA MET A 315 -11.22 -11.57 22.56
C MET A 315 -11.52 -10.23 23.25
N THR A 316 -12.77 -9.97 23.65
CA THR A 316 -13.08 -8.76 24.43
C THR A 316 -12.49 -8.81 25.83
N ASP A 317 -12.47 -9.99 26.46
CA ASP A 317 -11.89 -10.21 27.78
C ASP A 317 -10.37 -9.96 27.74
N PHE A 318 -9.67 -10.52 26.74
CA PHE A 318 -8.26 -10.22 26.49
C PHE A 318 -7.99 -8.71 26.28
N ILE A 319 -8.79 -8.03 25.45
CA ILE A 319 -8.58 -6.58 25.20
C ILE A 319 -8.81 -5.77 26.48
N ASN A 320 -9.91 -6.02 27.19
CA ASN A 320 -10.24 -5.33 28.44
C ASN A 320 -9.16 -5.57 29.50
N GLU A 321 -8.82 -6.83 29.77
CA GLU A 321 -8.02 -7.20 30.93
C GLU A 321 -6.52 -7.14 30.67
N CYS A 322 -6.03 -7.52 29.49
CA CYS A 322 -4.60 -7.51 29.16
C CYS A 322 -4.10 -6.22 28.50
N LEU A 323 -4.96 -5.42 27.86
CA LEU A 323 -4.53 -4.25 27.07
C LEU A 323 -5.07 -2.91 27.59
N LEU A 324 -6.33 -2.83 28.03
CA LEU A 324 -6.95 -1.60 28.50
C LEU A 324 -6.70 -1.35 30.00
N ASN A 325 -6.95 -2.36 30.85
CA ASN A 325 -6.71 -2.26 32.30
C ASN A 325 -5.22 -2.07 32.66
N SER A 326 -4.29 -2.51 31.81
CA SER A 326 -2.86 -2.20 31.90
C SER A 326 -2.53 -0.72 31.64
N THR A 327 -3.43 0.01 30.98
CA THR A 327 -3.24 1.43 30.60
C THR A 327 -4.13 2.40 31.37
N GLN A 328 -4.77 1.95 32.45
CA GLN A 328 -5.64 2.77 33.33
C GLN A 328 -6.79 3.49 32.58
N MET A 329 -7.30 2.89 31.50
CA MET A 329 -8.43 3.45 30.75
C MET A 329 -9.77 3.01 31.34
N ASP A 330 -10.61 3.98 31.73
CA ASP A 330 -11.98 3.74 32.16
C ASP A 330 -12.92 3.51 30.96
N TRP A 331 -12.70 2.38 30.27
CA TRP A 331 -13.51 1.94 29.14
C TRP A 331 -13.39 0.43 28.91
N LYS A 332 -14.48 -0.21 28.45
CA LYS A 332 -14.53 -1.62 28.08
C LYS A 332 -15.24 -1.85 26.75
N ILE A 333 -14.90 -2.96 26.10
CA ILE A 333 -15.66 -3.53 24.98
C ILE A 333 -16.43 -4.75 25.49
N TYR A 334 -17.69 -4.88 25.11
CA TYR A 334 -18.49 -6.06 25.40
C TYR A 334 -18.69 -6.89 24.13
N SER A 335 -18.62 -8.21 24.19
CA SER A 335 -18.99 -9.04 23.05
C SER A 335 -20.51 -9.19 22.97
N GLY A 336 -21.06 -8.85 21.81
CA GLY A 336 -22.46 -9.09 21.46
C GLY A 336 -22.72 -10.46 20.84
N ARG A 337 -21.80 -11.43 21.00
CA ARG A 337 -21.90 -12.82 20.50
C ARG A 337 -22.11 -13.79 21.67
N SER A 338 -22.93 -14.83 21.49
CA SER A 338 -23.28 -15.76 22.56
C SER A 338 -22.46 -17.06 22.50
N PRO A 339 -21.88 -17.55 23.62
CA PRO A 339 -21.31 -18.89 23.70
C PRO A 339 -22.32 -20.01 23.42
N ALA A 340 -23.63 -19.72 23.46
CA ALA A 340 -24.68 -20.67 23.09
C ALA A 340 -24.66 -21.05 21.61
N ASP A 341 -24.11 -20.18 20.74
CA ASP A 341 -23.99 -20.45 19.29
C ASP A 341 -22.88 -21.47 19.00
N ARG A 342 -21.77 -21.39 19.76
CA ARG A 342 -20.65 -22.35 19.81
C ARG A 342 -19.62 -21.95 20.90
N PRO A 343 -18.81 -22.89 21.40
CA PRO A 343 -17.64 -22.54 22.19
C PRO A 343 -16.66 -21.68 21.37
N PHE A 344 -16.19 -20.58 21.96
CA PHE A 344 -15.12 -19.74 21.41
C PHE A 344 -13.77 -20.14 22.01
N GLN A 345 -12.70 -20.08 21.21
CA GLN A 345 -11.33 -20.28 21.69
C GLN A 345 -10.78 -18.96 22.25
N HIS A 346 -9.84 -19.07 23.20
CA HIS A 346 -9.02 -17.93 23.60
C HIS A 346 -8.11 -17.46 22.45
N PRO A 347 -7.79 -16.16 22.36
CA PRO A 347 -6.72 -15.66 21.50
C PRO A 347 -5.42 -16.46 21.67
N GLY A 348 -4.73 -16.76 20.58
CA GLY A 348 -3.44 -17.44 20.65
C GLY A 348 -2.29 -16.45 20.86
N TYR A 349 -1.35 -16.77 21.74
CA TYR A 349 -0.08 -16.04 21.86
C TYR A 349 1.06 -16.93 21.38
N LEU A 350 1.51 -16.69 20.15
CA LEU A 350 2.48 -17.54 19.45
C LEU A 350 3.89 -16.97 19.62
N ILE A 351 4.77 -17.73 20.28
CA ILE A 351 6.19 -17.41 20.46
C ILE A 351 6.97 -18.16 19.37
N VAL A 352 7.42 -17.46 18.33
CA VAL A 352 7.90 -18.09 17.09
C VAL A 352 9.41 -17.93 16.90
N SER A 353 10.15 -19.04 16.99
CA SER A 353 11.55 -19.14 16.57
C SER A 353 11.73 -19.93 15.25
N ASP A 354 10.75 -20.75 14.86
CA ASP A 354 10.69 -21.42 13.56
C ASP A 354 9.55 -20.84 12.68
N TRP A 355 9.91 -19.98 11.73
CA TRP A 355 8.97 -19.37 10.79
C TRP A 355 8.45 -20.32 9.70
N ASP A 356 9.20 -21.36 9.33
CA ASP A 356 8.70 -22.44 8.47
C ASP A 356 7.69 -23.31 9.24
N GLY A 357 7.91 -23.50 10.54
CA GLY A 357 6.98 -24.08 11.51
C GLY A 357 5.68 -23.28 11.63
N PHE A 358 5.77 -21.95 11.75
CA PHE A 358 4.61 -21.05 11.77
C PHE A 358 3.80 -21.14 10.48
N CYS A 359 4.46 -21.21 9.32
CA CYS A 359 3.75 -21.37 8.05
C CYS A 359 3.04 -22.72 7.94
N LYS A 360 3.62 -23.81 8.46
CA LYS A 360 2.93 -25.12 8.56
C LYS A 360 1.71 -25.04 9.47
N PHE A 361 1.85 -24.44 10.67
CA PHE A 361 0.72 -24.22 11.60
C PHE A 361 -0.44 -23.47 10.94
N LEU A 362 -0.16 -22.39 10.20
CA LEU A 362 -1.18 -21.62 9.46
C LEU A 362 -1.88 -22.51 8.40
N ILE A 363 -1.09 -23.23 7.59
CA ILE A 363 -1.60 -24.11 6.53
C ILE A 363 -2.40 -25.29 7.09
N ASP A 364 -2.00 -25.84 8.22
CA ASP A 364 -2.73 -26.95 8.85
C ASP A 364 -4.02 -26.46 9.52
N LYS A 365 -4.01 -25.27 10.14
CA LYS A 365 -5.25 -24.61 10.61
C LYS A 365 -6.23 -24.36 9.45
N MET A 366 -5.74 -23.93 8.28
CA MET A 366 -6.59 -23.78 7.08
C MET A 366 -7.31 -25.08 6.72
N LYS A 367 -6.61 -26.23 6.78
CA LYS A 367 -7.20 -27.55 6.49
C LYS A 367 -8.18 -28.01 7.57
N THR A 368 -7.82 -27.89 8.85
CA THR A 368 -8.65 -28.41 9.95
C THR A 368 -9.93 -27.61 10.18
N GLU A 369 -9.91 -26.31 9.88
CA GLU A 369 -11.07 -25.42 10.04
C GLU A 369 -11.72 -25.04 8.69
N ASN A 370 -11.25 -25.62 7.57
CA ASN A 370 -11.73 -25.39 6.21
C ASN A 370 -11.76 -23.90 5.78
N LEU A 371 -10.78 -23.13 6.28
CA LEU A 371 -10.70 -21.67 6.09
C LEU A 371 -10.27 -21.34 4.66
N GLN A 372 -10.99 -20.42 4.03
CA GLN A 372 -10.63 -19.90 2.71
C GLN A 372 -9.52 -18.84 2.82
N PRO A 373 -8.70 -18.61 1.77
CA PRO A 373 -7.60 -17.65 1.83
C PRO A 373 -8.04 -16.24 2.22
N ASP A 374 -9.17 -15.75 1.71
CA ASP A 374 -9.72 -14.44 2.04
C ASP A 374 -10.51 -14.39 3.36
N GLU A 375 -10.45 -15.43 4.18
CA GLU A 375 -10.90 -15.41 5.57
C GLU A 375 -9.75 -15.10 6.55
N ILE A 376 -8.53 -14.90 6.04
CA ILE A 376 -7.29 -14.78 6.81
C ILE A 376 -6.56 -13.46 6.51
N MET A 377 -6.05 -12.82 7.56
CA MET A 377 -5.17 -11.65 7.48
C MET A 377 -3.84 -11.89 8.20
N ILE A 378 -2.76 -11.33 7.66
CA ILE A 378 -1.45 -11.25 8.30
C ILE A 378 -1.10 -9.77 8.43
N LEU A 379 -0.91 -9.32 9.65
CA LEU A 379 -0.67 -7.92 10.00
C LEU A 379 0.74 -7.73 10.55
N SER A 380 1.37 -6.63 10.19
CA SER A 380 2.69 -6.26 10.71
C SER A 380 2.86 -4.73 10.74
N PRO A 381 3.78 -4.15 11.55
CA PRO A 381 4.02 -2.71 11.55
C PRO A 381 4.54 -2.18 10.20
N SER A 382 5.36 -2.99 9.51
CA SER A 382 5.76 -2.80 8.10
C SER A 382 5.73 -4.15 7.39
N VAL A 383 5.41 -4.13 6.09
CA VAL A 383 5.34 -5.32 5.24
C VAL A 383 6.47 -5.32 4.23
N ARG A 384 6.62 -4.28 3.40
CA ARG A 384 7.57 -4.26 2.28
C ARG A 384 9.03 -4.40 2.72
N ASN A 385 9.41 -3.86 3.88
CA ASN A 385 10.76 -3.95 4.41
C ASN A 385 10.98 -5.17 5.34
N ASN A 386 9.92 -5.85 5.77
CA ASN A 386 10.00 -6.91 6.77
C ASN A 386 10.48 -8.24 6.14
N GLN A 387 11.54 -8.84 6.69
CA GLN A 387 12.06 -10.13 6.21
C GLN A 387 11.14 -11.30 6.56
N THR A 388 10.55 -11.30 7.75
CA THR A 388 9.63 -12.33 8.23
C THR A 388 8.37 -12.38 7.38
N VAL A 389 7.77 -11.23 7.07
CA VAL A 389 6.59 -11.16 6.18
C VAL A 389 6.94 -11.68 4.78
N ARG A 390 8.12 -11.36 4.25
CA ARG A 390 8.60 -11.93 2.97
C ARG A 390 8.75 -13.44 3.02
N GLN A 391 9.33 -13.99 4.10
CA GLN A 391 9.42 -15.44 4.28
C GLN A 391 8.03 -16.10 4.29
N ILE A 392 7.08 -15.58 5.06
CA ILE A 392 5.72 -16.12 5.16
C ILE A 392 4.98 -16.03 3.82
N VAL A 393 4.93 -14.85 3.19
CA VAL A 393 4.23 -14.64 1.91
C VAL A 393 4.80 -15.55 0.82
N ASN A 394 6.13 -15.69 0.75
CA ASN A 394 6.77 -16.56 -0.23
C ASN A 394 6.51 -18.04 0.09
N PHE A 395 6.55 -18.48 1.36
CA PHE A 395 6.22 -19.86 1.74
C PHE A 395 4.80 -20.23 1.30
N LEU A 396 3.81 -19.38 1.58
CA LEU A 396 2.42 -19.58 1.18
C LEU A 396 2.27 -19.63 -0.35
N ALA A 397 2.90 -18.71 -1.08
CA ALA A 397 2.86 -18.70 -2.55
C ALA A 397 3.53 -19.95 -3.17
N PHE A 398 4.65 -20.43 -2.62
CA PHE A 398 5.28 -21.68 -3.06
C PHE A 398 4.41 -22.92 -2.78
N ASN A 399 3.50 -22.86 -1.80
CA ASN A 399 2.50 -23.90 -1.51
C ASN A 399 1.19 -23.72 -2.31
N ARG A 400 1.17 -22.84 -3.32
CA ARG A 400 0.01 -22.52 -4.17
C ARG A 400 -1.20 -21.98 -3.40
N ILE A 401 -0.94 -21.22 -2.33
CA ILE A 401 -1.96 -20.46 -1.61
C ILE A 401 -1.93 -19.02 -2.15
N PRO A 402 -3.07 -18.44 -2.58
CA PRO A 402 -3.10 -17.08 -3.11
C PRO A 402 -2.95 -16.06 -1.97
N VAL A 403 -1.97 -15.15 -2.13
CA VAL A 403 -1.63 -14.11 -1.15
C VAL A 403 -1.53 -12.76 -1.86
N SER A 404 -2.02 -11.71 -1.20
CA SER A 404 -1.95 -10.33 -1.68
C SER A 404 -1.09 -9.46 -0.77
N VAL A 405 -0.23 -8.62 -1.35
CA VAL A 405 0.60 -7.64 -0.66
C VAL A 405 0.46 -6.27 -1.34
N PRO A 406 0.02 -5.21 -0.65
CA PRO A 406 -0.08 -3.86 -1.20
C PRO A 406 1.22 -3.38 -1.86
N ASP A 407 1.11 -2.58 -2.93
CA ASP A 407 2.27 -2.15 -3.72
C ASP A 407 3.17 -1.10 -3.02
N SER A 408 2.68 -0.51 -1.93
CA SER A 408 3.46 0.27 -0.95
C SER A 408 2.86 0.06 0.44
N ASP A 409 3.67 0.20 1.50
CA ASP A 409 3.20 0.23 2.90
C ASP A 409 2.40 1.52 3.21
N HIS A 410 2.46 2.53 2.33
CA HIS A 410 1.96 3.89 2.54
C HIS A 410 0.77 4.30 1.65
N ALA A 411 0.35 3.44 0.72
CA ALA A 411 -0.79 3.69 -0.17
C ALA A 411 -2.06 2.98 0.32
N GLU A 412 -3.24 3.38 -0.17
CA GLU A 412 -4.47 2.59 0.02
C GLU A 412 -4.31 1.18 -0.60
N SER A 413 -4.89 0.17 0.05
CA SER A 413 -4.82 -1.21 -0.45
C SER A 413 -5.80 -1.43 -1.61
N ASN A 414 -5.38 -2.14 -2.66
CA ASN A 414 -6.28 -2.46 -3.78
C ASN A 414 -7.19 -3.63 -3.39
N HIS A 415 -8.38 -3.33 -2.86
CA HIS A 415 -9.34 -4.33 -2.37
C HIS A 415 -9.68 -5.42 -3.41
N GLN A 416 -9.81 -5.06 -4.70
CA GLN A 416 -10.09 -6.05 -5.75
C GLN A 416 -8.94 -7.06 -5.90
N ALA A 417 -7.68 -6.62 -5.76
CA ALA A 417 -6.50 -7.49 -5.75
C ALA A 417 -6.30 -8.25 -4.41
N ALA A 418 -7.13 -8.03 -3.40
CA ALA A 418 -7.11 -8.75 -2.11
C ALA A 418 -8.27 -9.77 -1.96
N LYS A 419 -9.30 -9.70 -2.82
CA LYS A 419 -10.44 -10.63 -2.81
C LYS A 419 -10.00 -12.04 -3.21
N GLY A 420 -10.44 -13.06 -2.47
CA GLY A 420 -10.00 -14.46 -2.65
C GLY A 420 -8.57 -14.79 -2.20
N LYS A 421 -7.83 -13.85 -1.57
CA LYS A 421 -6.41 -14.01 -1.18
C LYS A 421 -6.20 -13.78 0.32
N ILE A 422 -5.20 -14.45 0.92
CA ILE A 422 -4.68 -14.06 2.23
C ILE A 422 -4.09 -12.65 2.09
N LEU A 423 -4.55 -11.69 2.90
CA LEU A 423 -4.05 -10.32 2.85
C LEU A 423 -2.91 -10.12 3.86
N ALA A 424 -1.71 -9.83 3.36
CA ALA A 424 -0.56 -9.42 4.17
C ALA A 424 -0.36 -7.90 4.06
N THR A 425 -0.69 -7.15 5.12
CA THR A 425 -0.80 -5.67 5.08
C THR A 425 -0.37 -5.02 6.40
N THR A 426 -0.20 -3.69 6.42
CA THR A 426 0.24 -2.98 7.63
C THR A 426 -0.89 -2.77 8.63
N TYR A 427 -0.55 -2.53 9.90
CA TYR A 427 -1.54 -2.15 10.93
C TYR A 427 -2.43 -0.97 10.49
N HIS A 428 -1.83 0.04 9.85
CA HIS A 428 -2.56 1.23 9.36
C HIS A 428 -3.49 0.89 8.19
N GLN A 429 -3.00 0.14 7.19
CA GLN A 429 -3.79 -0.30 6.03
C GLN A 429 -4.93 -1.27 6.41
N SER A 430 -4.87 -1.89 7.59
CA SER A 430 -5.91 -2.80 8.08
C SER A 430 -7.17 -2.11 8.62
N LYS A 431 -7.19 -0.77 8.76
CA LYS A 431 -8.39 -0.07 9.23
C LYS A 431 -9.56 -0.22 8.24
N GLY A 432 -10.78 -0.21 8.76
CA GLY A 432 -12.00 -0.64 8.05
C GLY A 432 -12.12 -2.18 8.01
N LEU A 433 -11.12 -2.85 7.45
CA LEU A 433 -11.10 -4.30 7.20
C LEU A 433 -11.39 -5.18 8.43
N GLU A 434 -11.86 -6.38 8.14
CA GLU A 434 -12.02 -7.51 9.07
C GLU A 434 -11.82 -8.85 8.36
N ARG A 435 -11.46 -9.90 9.11
CA ARG A 435 -11.27 -11.29 8.66
C ARG A 435 -11.60 -12.27 9.79
N LYS A 436 -11.92 -13.54 9.47
CA LYS A 436 -12.20 -14.56 10.50
C LYS A 436 -10.97 -14.80 11.38
N VAL A 437 -9.81 -15.04 10.75
CA VAL A 437 -8.55 -15.29 11.46
C VAL A 437 -7.54 -14.19 11.17
N VAL A 438 -6.89 -13.65 12.21
CA VAL A 438 -5.86 -12.61 12.06
C VAL A 438 -4.61 -12.96 12.85
N PHE A 439 -3.46 -12.89 12.18
CA PHE A 439 -2.14 -13.00 12.78
C PHE A 439 -1.50 -11.62 12.90
N VAL A 440 -1.14 -11.20 14.10
CA VAL A 440 -0.53 -9.89 14.41
C VAL A 440 0.96 -10.09 14.72
N LEU A 441 1.82 -9.86 13.73
CA LEU A 441 3.27 -10.10 13.79
C LEU A 441 4.02 -8.92 14.41
N GLY A 442 4.89 -9.19 15.39
CA GLY A 442 5.58 -8.16 16.15
C GLY A 442 4.70 -7.60 17.27
N PHE A 443 3.98 -8.51 17.95
CA PHE A 443 3.23 -8.19 19.18
C PHE A 443 4.14 -8.47 20.39
N ASP A 444 5.27 -7.78 20.44
CA ASP A 444 6.35 -8.01 21.41
C ASP A 444 7.18 -6.76 21.70
N GLY A 445 8.09 -6.86 22.67
CA GLY A 445 8.94 -5.76 23.16
C GLY A 445 9.91 -5.16 22.14
N ASN A 446 10.05 -5.72 20.92
CA ASN A 446 10.77 -5.06 19.84
C ASN A 446 9.93 -4.01 19.11
N TYR A 447 8.59 -4.02 19.24
CA TYR A 447 7.73 -3.04 18.59
C TYR A 447 8.09 -1.59 18.95
N PRO A 448 8.28 -1.22 20.25
CA PRO A 448 8.83 0.06 20.66
C PRO A 448 10.15 0.43 19.95
N VAL A 449 11.08 -0.52 19.88
CA VAL A 449 12.47 -0.31 19.41
C VAL A 449 12.55 -0.01 17.91
N TYR A 450 11.62 -0.54 17.11
CA TYR A 450 11.63 -0.39 15.64
C TYR A 450 10.54 0.52 15.08
N TYR A 451 9.41 0.70 15.79
CA TYR A 451 8.21 1.34 15.26
C TYR A 451 7.52 2.30 16.25
N GLY A 452 7.97 2.38 17.51
CA GLY A 452 7.46 3.34 18.48
C GLY A 452 8.19 4.69 18.39
N SER A 453 7.51 5.76 18.81
CA SER A 453 8.22 6.78 19.57
C SER A 453 8.61 6.17 20.92
N ALA A 454 9.67 6.67 21.55
CA ALA A 454 10.24 6.06 22.77
C ALA A 454 9.25 6.00 23.96
N ALA A 455 8.17 6.78 23.93
CA ALA A 455 7.09 6.75 24.92
C ALA A 455 6.10 5.56 24.75
N THR A 456 6.54 4.42 24.20
CA THR A 456 5.70 3.24 23.93
C THR A 456 5.62 2.25 25.11
N GLU A 457 5.57 2.78 26.34
CA GLU A 457 5.24 2.05 27.57
C GLU A 457 3.72 1.76 27.72
N ARG A 458 2.94 1.93 26.65
CA ARG A 458 1.48 1.74 26.63
C ARG A 458 0.97 1.22 25.29
N LEU A 459 -0.26 0.71 25.29
CA LEU A 459 -1.02 0.36 24.09
C LEU A 459 -1.11 1.56 23.13
N THR A 460 -0.94 1.30 21.83
CA THR A 460 -1.10 2.31 20.77
C THR A 460 -2.37 2.07 19.95
N SER A 461 -2.87 3.12 19.28
CA SER A 461 -4.01 3.03 18.35
C SER A 461 -3.78 1.99 17.26
N GLN A 462 -2.54 1.87 16.76
CA GLN A 462 -2.15 0.91 15.72
C GLN A 462 -2.27 -0.54 16.23
N LEU A 463 -1.82 -0.81 17.46
CA LEU A 463 -1.95 -2.14 18.08
C LEU A 463 -3.43 -2.47 18.37
N LEU A 464 -4.21 -1.51 18.88
CA LEU A 464 -5.65 -1.69 19.12
C LEU A 464 -6.42 -1.92 17.81
N VAL A 465 -6.07 -1.24 16.71
CA VAL A 465 -6.61 -1.53 15.38
C VAL A 465 -6.28 -2.96 14.98
N ALA A 466 -5.01 -3.38 15.05
CA ALA A 466 -4.57 -4.70 14.61
C ALA A 466 -5.27 -5.86 15.34
N VAL A 467 -5.35 -5.83 16.69
CA VAL A 467 -6.00 -6.90 17.46
C VAL A 467 -7.53 -6.94 17.29
N THR A 468 -8.15 -5.87 16.78
CA THR A 468 -9.60 -5.77 16.56
C THR A 468 -10.03 -6.07 15.12
N ARG A 469 -9.14 -6.60 14.27
CA ARG A 469 -9.48 -7.00 12.88
C ARG A 469 -10.08 -8.40 12.79
N ALA A 470 -9.82 -9.27 13.76
CA ALA A 470 -10.39 -10.62 13.79
C ALA A 470 -11.88 -10.62 14.16
N SER A 471 -12.65 -11.54 13.59
CA SER A 471 -14.02 -11.86 14.03
C SER A 471 -14.17 -13.22 14.70
N GLU A 472 -13.32 -14.21 14.41
CA GLU A 472 -13.45 -15.56 14.95
C GLU A 472 -12.25 -16.02 15.78
N GLN A 473 -11.02 -15.77 15.31
CA GLN A 473 -9.80 -16.14 16.04
C GLN A 473 -8.69 -15.10 15.85
N LEU A 474 -8.09 -14.68 16.96
CA LEU A 474 -6.92 -13.80 16.99
C LEU A 474 -5.66 -14.61 17.34
N TYR A 475 -4.54 -14.29 16.69
CA TYR A 475 -3.20 -14.74 17.07
C TYR A 475 -2.25 -13.54 17.19
N MET A 476 -1.81 -13.25 18.40
CA MET A 476 -0.64 -12.39 18.65
C MET A 476 0.61 -13.21 18.37
N VAL A 477 1.58 -12.67 17.63
CA VAL A 477 2.79 -13.38 17.24
C VAL A 477 4.02 -12.58 17.63
N ALA A 478 4.77 -13.11 18.57
CA ALA A 478 6.03 -12.58 19.08
C ALA A 478 7.22 -13.31 18.44
N ASP A 479 8.31 -12.59 18.15
CA ASP A 479 9.59 -13.25 17.83
C ASP A 479 10.07 -14.04 19.07
N GLY A 480 10.52 -15.28 18.87
CA GLY A 480 10.98 -16.16 19.94
C GLY A 480 12.25 -15.71 20.69
N LYS A 481 12.83 -14.57 20.31
CA LYS A 481 13.94 -13.86 20.98
C LYS A 481 13.50 -12.56 21.66
N ALA A 482 12.24 -12.18 21.52
CA ALA A 482 11.67 -10.98 22.11
C ALA A 482 11.18 -11.26 23.54
N GLU A 483 11.31 -10.25 24.41
CA GLU A 483 10.51 -10.18 25.64
C GLU A 483 9.08 -9.73 25.29
N PRO A 484 8.04 -10.08 26.07
CA PRO A 484 6.71 -9.50 25.93
C PRO A 484 6.70 -7.97 26.12
N PHE A 485 5.59 -7.32 25.77
CA PHE A 485 5.39 -5.91 26.12
C PHE A 485 5.41 -5.73 27.66
N LYS A 486 6.31 -4.88 28.18
CA LYS A 486 6.48 -4.64 29.63
C LYS A 486 5.21 -4.21 30.38
N TRP A 487 4.25 -3.61 29.68
CA TRP A 487 2.96 -3.18 30.23
C TRP A 487 1.88 -4.27 30.22
N ILE A 488 2.13 -5.42 29.58
CA ILE A 488 1.25 -6.60 29.65
C ILE A 488 1.78 -7.55 30.72
N SER A 489 0.90 -7.95 31.64
CA SER A 489 1.22 -8.92 32.69
C SER A 489 1.24 -10.35 32.14
N GLU A 490 2.31 -11.11 32.43
CA GLU A 490 2.46 -12.51 32.02
C GLU A 490 1.33 -13.40 32.55
N THR A 491 0.97 -13.28 33.84
CA THR A 491 -0.12 -14.06 34.43
C THR A 491 -1.48 -13.72 33.83
N LYS A 492 -1.67 -12.49 33.32
CA LYS A 492 -2.84 -12.14 32.51
C LYS A 492 -2.79 -12.75 31.11
N LEU A 493 -1.63 -12.80 30.44
CA LEU A 493 -1.48 -13.53 29.17
C LEU A 493 -1.81 -15.02 29.36
N GLU A 494 -1.33 -15.66 30.42
CA GLU A 494 -1.66 -17.06 30.75
C GLU A 494 -3.15 -17.27 31.06
N SER A 495 -3.82 -16.27 31.66
CA SER A 495 -5.24 -16.35 32.01
C SER A 495 -6.19 -16.12 30.82
N TYR A 496 -5.80 -15.31 29.84
CA TYR A 496 -6.69 -14.90 28.74
C TYR A 496 -6.26 -15.41 27.35
N CYS A 497 -5.06 -15.98 27.19
CA CYS A 497 -4.53 -16.45 25.91
C CYS A 497 -4.07 -17.91 25.93
N ASN A 498 -4.27 -18.61 24.81
CA ASN A 498 -3.64 -19.89 24.53
C ASN A 498 -2.16 -19.66 24.11
N ILE A 499 -1.22 -19.75 25.06
CA ILE A 499 0.21 -19.59 24.76
C ILE A 499 0.77 -20.83 24.08
N GLN A 500 1.44 -20.65 22.93
CA GLN A 500 2.08 -21.74 22.17
C GLN A 500 3.47 -21.32 21.68
N VAL A 501 4.46 -22.21 21.80
CA VAL A 501 5.81 -22.02 21.23
C VAL A 501 5.90 -22.77 19.90
N ILE A 502 6.45 -22.12 18.88
CA ILE A 502 6.69 -22.70 17.55
C ILE A 502 8.20 -22.63 17.26
N GLY A 503 8.85 -23.80 17.31
CA GLY A 503 10.31 -23.93 17.32
C GLY A 503 10.84 -24.19 18.75
N ALA A 504 12.14 -23.99 18.96
CA ALA A 504 12.75 -24.10 20.29
C ALA A 504 12.51 -22.81 21.10
N LYS A 505 12.30 -22.92 22.42
CA LYS A 505 12.37 -21.76 23.34
C LYS A 505 13.80 -21.19 23.27
N CYS A 506 13.95 -19.92 22.89
CA CYS A 506 15.25 -19.27 22.93
C CYS A 506 15.56 -18.87 24.37
N THR A 507 16.49 -19.56 25.02
CA THR A 507 16.96 -19.22 26.38
C THR A 507 18.06 -18.16 26.38
N GLN A 508 18.47 -17.68 25.20
CA GLN A 508 19.37 -16.55 25.08
C GLN A 508 18.57 -15.27 25.31
N SER A 509 18.98 -14.47 26.28
CA SER A 509 18.52 -13.07 26.42
C SER A 509 18.68 -12.33 25.09
N PRO A 510 17.86 -11.30 24.79
CA PRO A 510 18.15 -10.40 23.68
C PRO A 510 19.59 -9.88 23.83
N PRO A 511 20.36 -9.77 22.74
CA PRO A 511 21.77 -9.42 22.81
C PRO A 511 21.93 -8.06 23.50
N LYS A 512 22.64 -8.04 24.64
CA LYS A 512 22.92 -6.83 25.44
C LYS A 512 23.94 -5.88 24.79
N ASP A 513 23.81 -5.66 23.48
CA ASP A 513 24.19 -4.40 22.86
C ASP A 513 23.43 -4.21 21.54
N THR A 514 22.72 -3.11 21.41
CA THR A 514 22.98 -2.22 20.28
C THR A 514 22.63 -0.79 20.65
N THR A 515 23.51 -0.18 21.45
CA THR A 515 23.97 1.16 21.11
C THR A 515 24.47 1.10 19.66
N ARG A 516 23.57 1.36 18.71
CA ARG A 516 23.87 1.41 17.28
C ARG A 516 24.78 2.61 17.06
N LYS A 517 26.08 2.44 17.31
CA LYS A 517 27.10 3.48 17.18
C LYS A 517 26.88 4.18 15.85
N LEU A 518 26.52 5.45 15.95
CA LEU A 518 25.96 6.28 14.88
C LEU A 518 27.05 6.65 13.86
N LYS A 519 27.57 5.65 13.16
CA LYS A 519 28.51 5.76 12.04
C LYS A 519 27.79 5.44 10.75
N ASP A 520 27.75 6.44 9.87
CA ASP A 520 27.28 6.38 8.47
C ASP A 520 25.91 5.69 8.29
N LYS A 521 24.85 6.31 8.81
CA LYS A 521 23.45 5.89 8.57
C LYS A 521 23.16 6.02 7.07
N LYS A 522 23.11 4.87 6.37
CA LYS A 522 22.69 4.78 4.97
C LYS A 522 21.17 4.94 4.86
N ILE A 523 20.72 5.90 4.06
CA ILE A 523 19.29 6.23 3.86
C ILE A 523 18.98 6.15 2.36
N ASN A 524 17.95 5.38 2.00
CA ASN A 524 17.36 5.46 0.67
C ASN A 524 16.48 6.72 0.60
N ILE A 525 16.68 7.58 -0.40
CA ILE A 525 15.97 8.87 -0.49
C ILE A 525 14.45 8.73 -0.51
N THR A 526 13.90 7.62 -1.00
CA THR A 526 12.45 7.36 -0.97
C THR A 526 11.90 7.28 0.46
N GLY A 527 12.72 6.87 1.43
CA GLY A 527 12.37 6.90 2.86
C GLY A 527 12.26 8.32 3.44
N LEU A 528 12.94 9.30 2.85
CA LEU A 528 12.83 10.73 3.23
C LEU A 528 11.55 11.38 2.69
N LEU A 529 10.82 10.70 1.80
CA LEU A 529 9.67 11.24 1.06
C LEU A 529 8.30 10.81 1.62
N TYR A 530 8.29 9.95 2.64
CA TYR A 530 7.06 9.53 3.32
C TYR A 530 6.79 10.36 4.58
N TYR A 531 5.51 10.54 4.90
CA TYR A 531 5.01 11.22 6.10
C TYR A 531 5.46 12.68 6.32
N ILE A 532 5.99 13.36 5.29
CA ILE A 532 6.40 14.77 5.37
C ILE A 532 5.18 15.65 5.77
N PRO A 533 5.24 16.42 6.87
CA PRO A 533 4.16 17.33 7.26
C PRO A 533 3.97 18.48 6.26
N ASN A 534 2.73 18.97 6.12
CA ASN A 534 2.41 20.06 5.18
C ASN A 534 3.27 21.33 5.40
N ARG A 535 3.65 21.64 6.65
CA ARG A 535 4.58 22.74 6.94
C ARG A 535 5.98 22.51 6.36
N THR A 536 6.51 21.30 6.46
CA THR A 536 7.82 20.94 5.89
C THR A 536 7.77 20.88 4.36
N LEU A 537 6.66 20.41 3.77
CA LEU A 537 6.43 20.54 2.34
C LEU A 537 6.42 22.02 1.91
N THR A 538 5.68 22.88 2.62
CA THR A 538 5.61 24.32 2.33
C THR A 538 7.00 24.99 2.44
N GLU A 539 7.78 24.69 3.48
CA GLU A 539 9.15 25.21 3.61
C GLU A 539 10.06 24.72 2.47
N CYS A 540 10.03 23.42 2.12
CA CYS A 540 10.82 22.90 1.01
C CYS A 540 10.45 23.54 -0.35
N PHE A 541 9.17 23.70 -0.64
CA PHE A 541 8.71 24.29 -1.90
C PHE A 541 8.86 25.82 -1.97
N SER A 542 9.01 26.51 -0.83
CA SER A 542 9.34 27.95 -0.83
C SER A 542 10.70 28.29 -1.46
N TYR A 543 11.57 27.28 -1.64
CA TYR A 543 12.84 27.38 -2.36
C TYR A 543 12.77 26.88 -3.82
N LEU A 544 11.58 26.53 -4.32
CA LEU A 544 11.40 25.92 -5.64
C LEU A 544 10.45 26.74 -6.53
N SER A 545 10.73 26.74 -7.83
CA SER A 545 9.85 27.25 -8.88
C SER A 545 9.64 26.16 -9.93
N LEU A 546 8.39 25.94 -10.32
CA LEU A 546 8.01 24.89 -11.27
C LEU A 546 7.66 25.48 -12.64
N GLU A 547 8.23 24.92 -13.69
CA GLU A 547 8.02 25.32 -15.08
C GLU A 547 7.34 24.17 -15.85
N LEU A 548 6.20 24.45 -16.47
CA LEU A 548 5.54 23.52 -17.39
C LEU A 548 6.28 23.54 -18.74
N VAL A 549 7.16 22.55 -18.96
CA VAL A 549 7.92 22.43 -20.23
C VAL A 549 7.03 21.88 -21.33
N HIS A 550 6.19 20.89 -21.00
CA HIS A 550 5.20 20.31 -21.92
C HIS A 550 3.87 20.09 -21.19
N PRO A 551 2.73 20.56 -21.74
CA PRO A 551 1.41 20.36 -21.14
C PRO A 551 1.00 18.87 -21.15
N PRO A 552 0.11 18.46 -20.23
CA PRO A 552 -0.49 17.14 -20.29
C PRO A 552 -1.32 16.99 -21.57
N GLY A 553 -1.28 15.79 -22.16
CA GLY A 553 -2.27 15.31 -23.13
C GLY A 553 -3.16 14.24 -22.52
N ILE A 554 -4.30 13.98 -23.17
CA ILE A 554 -5.27 12.95 -22.75
C ILE A 554 -4.56 11.60 -22.60
N ALA A 555 -4.60 11.06 -21.38
CA ALA A 555 -4.02 9.77 -21.05
C ALA A 555 -4.82 8.63 -21.70
N SER A 556 -4.12 7.69 -22.32
CA SER A 556 -4.75 6.43 -22.75
C SER A 556 -5.06 5.55 -21.53
N PRO A 557 -6.23 4.90 -21.45
CA PRO A 557 -6.51 3.90 -20.41
C PRO A 557 -5.43 2.81 -20.37
N GLN A 558 -5.08 2.38 -19.15
CA GLN A 558 -4.17 1.26 -18.91
C GLN A 558 -4.80 0.33 -17.87
N LYS A 559 -4.82 -0.98 -18.14
CA LYS A 559 -5.32 -1.97 -17.17
C LYS A 559 -4.38 -2.02 -15.96
N SER A 560 -4.91 -1.69 -14.78
CA SER A 560 -4.22 -1.79 -13.49
C SER A 560 -4.35 -3.18 -12.85
N LEU A 561 -5.34 -3.96 -13.30
CA LEU A 561 -5.67 -5.30 -12.85
C LEU A 561 -5.75 -6.28 -14.02
N ILE A 562 -5.33 -7.53 -13.77
CA ILE A 562 -5.58 -8.71 -14.62
C ILE A 562 -6.16 -9.84 -13.77
N ASP A 563 -6.59 -10.92 -14.41
CA ASP A 563 -6.86 -12.20 -13.76
C ASP A 563 -5.58 -13.05 -13.65
N ASP A 564 -5.42 -13.73 -12.53
CA ASP A 564 -4.31 -14.64 -12.25
C ASP A 564 -4.69 -16.12 -12.46
N SER A 565 -3.76 -17.03 -12.18
CA SER A 565 -3.96 -18.49 -12.30
C SER A 565 -5.04 -19.08 -11.39
N TYR A 566 -5.53 -18.34 -10.39
CA TYR A 566 -6.67 -18.70 -9.55
C TYR A 566 -7.99 -18.05 -10.02
N ARG A 567 -7.96 -17.29 -11.14
CA ARG A 567 -9.03 -16.39 -11.62
C ARG A 567 -9.38 -15.27 -10.62
N LEU A 568 -8.39 -14.85 -9.83
CA LEU A 568 -8.50 -13.71 -8.91
C LEU A 568 -7.78 -12.49 -9.50
N LYS A 569 -8.15 -11.28 -9.08
CA LYS A 569 -7.52 -10.07 -9.62
C LYS A 569 -6.10 -9.87 -9.06
N GLU A 570 -5.19 -9.36 -9.88
CA GLU A 570 -3.80 -9.11 -9.53
C GLU A 570 -3.33 -7.72 -10.01
N SER A 571 -2.57 -7.01 -9.17
CA SER A 571 -2.15 -5.62 -9.42
C SER A 571 -0.88 -5.54 -10.28
N VAL A 572 -1.04 -5.05 -11.52
CA VAL A 572 0.02 -4.96 -12.54
C VAL A 572 0.54 -3.53 -12.79
N ALA A 573 0.02 -2.53 -12.07
CA ALA A 573 0.45 -1.14 -12.21
C ALA A 573 1.96 -0.97 -11.97
N ALA A 574 2.51 -1.60 -10.91
CA ALA A 574 3.93 -1.57 -10.59
C ALA A 574 4.80 -2.23 -11.69
N ILE A 575 4.35 -3.37 -12.23
CA ILE A 575 5.05 -4.07 -13.34
C ILE A 575 5.06 -3.19 -14.60
N THR A 576 3.95 -2.50 -14.87
CA THR A 576 3.80 -1.59 -16.02
C THR A 576 4.74 -0.38 -15.93
N GLY A 577 4.91 0.20 -14.74
CA GLY A 577 5.88 1.26 -14.50
C GLY A 577 7.31 0.83 -14.83
N THR A 578 7.76 -0.29 -14.26
CA THR A 578 9.10 -0.87 -14.51
C THR A 578 9.31 -1.24 -15.99
N ALA A 579 8.29 -1.74 -16.67
CA ALA A 579 8.40 -2.12 -18.09
C ALA A 579 8.56 -0.92 -19.04
N ALA A 580 8.01 0.25 -18.70
CA ALA A 580 7.93 1.40 -19.61
C ALA A 580 9.31 1.92 -20.07
N ILE A 581 10.27 1.99 -19.14
CA ILE A 581 11.66 2.37 -19.44
C ILE A 581 12.32 1.36 -20.38
N SER A 582 12.04 0.07 -20.20
CA SER A 582 12.57 -0.99 -21.08
C SER A 582 11.99 -0.92 -22.50
N PHE A 583 10.72 -0.54 -22.70
CA PHE A 583 10.18 -0.30 -24.05
C PHE A 583 10.97 0.80 -24.78
N PHE A 584 11.30 1.91 -24.11
CA PHE A 584 12.16 2.96 -24.66
C PHE A 584 13.56 2.43 -25.01
N GLN A 585 14.21 1.69 -24.11
CA GLN A 585 15.54 1.14 -24.38
C GLN A 585 15.56 0.18 -25.58
N ILE A 586 14.59 -0.72 -25.66
CA ILE A 586 14.50 -1.73 -26.72
C ILE A 586 14.19 -1.07 -28.07
N HIS A 587 13.23 -0.14 -28.10
CA HIS A 587 12.84 0.55 -29.32
C HIS A 587 13.98 1.46 -29.83
N TYR A 588 14.49 2.36 -28.99
CA TYR A 588 15.34 3.47 -29.43
C TYR A 588 16.84 3.30 -29.13
N ARG A 589 17.23 2.66 -28.02
CA ARG A 589 18.64 2.49 -27.64
C ARG A 589 19.24 1.14 -28.08
N LYS A 590 18.41 0.20 -28.54
CA LYS A 590 18.75 -1.21 -28.80
C LYS A 590 19.47 -1.86 -27.60
N LYS A 591 18.96 -1.56 -26.41
CA LYS A 591 19.44 -2.08 -25.11
C LYS A 591 18.26 -2.66 -24.32
N PHE A 592 18.57 -3.50 -23.34
CA PHE A 592 17.61 -4.03 -22.38
C PHE A 592 18.34 -4.28 -21.05
N THR A 593 18.71 -3.22 -20.33
CA THR A 593 19.56 -3.29 -19.11
C THR A 593 18.94 -4.15 -18.01
N MET A 594 17.61 -4.14 -17.89
CA MET A 594 16.89 -4.94 -16.90
C MET A 594 17.20 -6.46 -17.02
N LEU A 595 17.47 -7.00 -18.22
CA LEU A 595 17.96 -8.38 -18.35
C LEU A 595 19.28 -8.61 -17.62
N THR A 596 20.23 -7.67 -17.72
CA THR A 596 21.52 -7.78 -17.02
C THR A 596 21.38 -7.60 -15.51
N THR A 597 20.52 -6.69 -15.06
CA THR A 597 20.22 -6.48 -13.63
C THR A 597 19.58 -7.73 -13.01
N VAL A 598 18.59 -8.32 -13.69
CA VAL A 598 17.90 -9.54 -13.23
C VAL A 598 18.84 -10.76 -13.24
N ASP A 599 19.67 -10.92 -14.27
CA ASP A 599 20.65 -12.02 -14.30
C ASP A 599 21.66 -11.92 -13.15
N TRP A 600 22.14 -10.71 -12.84
CA TRP A 600 22.98 -10.46 -11.67
C TRP A 600 22.24 -10.83 -10.38
N MET A 601 21.02 -10.31 -10.15
CA MET A 601 20.24 -10.61 -8.94
C MET A 601 19.96 -12.10 -8.73
N ILE A 602 19.70 -12.86 -9.80
CA ILE A 602 19.49 -14.32 -9.72
C ILE A 602 20.81 -15.04 -9.37
N LYS A 603 21.95 -14.59 -9.90
CA LYS A 603 23.27 -15.20 -9.66
C LYS A 603 23.86 -14.87 -8.30
N THR A 604 23.63 -13.67 -7.76
CA THR A 604 24.29 -13.17 -6.54
C THR A 604 23.35 -13.14 -5.33
N VAL A 605 22.18 -12.50 -5.44
CA VAL A 605 21.28 -12.23 -4.30
C VAL A 605 20.36 -13.42 -4.00
N HIS A 606 19.74 -13.98 -5.04
CA HIS A 606 18.63 -14.95 -4.89
C HIS A 606 18.99 -16.39 -5.24
N LYS A 607 20.30 -16.70 -5.27
CA LYS A 607 20.85 -17.98 -5.74
C LYS A 607 20.17 -19.21 -5.11
N GLU A 608 19.87 -19.18 -3.82
CA GLU A 608 19.22 -20.29 -3.10
C GLU A 608 17.71 -20.36 -3.37
N GLN A 609 17.02 -19.22 -3.32
CA GLN A 609 15.57 -19.13 -3.57
C GLN A 609 15.21 -19.48 -5.02
N SER A 610 16.14 -19.25 -5.95
CA SER A 610 16.05 -19.59 -7.37
C SER A 610 15.59 -21.04 -7.63
N VAL A 611 15.94 -21.97 -6.73
CA VAL A 611 15.57 -23.39 -6.79
C VAL A 611 14.06 -23.60 -6.70
N ARG A 612 13.30 -22.67 -6.10
CA ARG A 612 11.85 -22.73 -5.92
C ARG A 612 11.03 -22.12 -7.07
N TYR A 613 11.65 -21.41 -8.02
CA TYR A 613 10.99 -20.79 -9.18
C TYR A 613 11.73 -21.06 -10.52
N LYS A 614 12.21 -22.31 -10.69
CA LYS A 614 12.99 -22.76 -11.85
C LYS A 614 12.33 -22.54 -13.20
N GLU A 615 11.00 -22.62 -13.27
CA GLU A 615 10.23 -22.44 -14.51
C GLU A 615 10.35 -20.99 -15.02
N SER A 616 10.13 -20.01 -14.14
CA SER A 616 10.35 -18.58 -14.41
C SER A 616 11.81 -18.31 -14.82
N ILE A 617 12.79 -18.98 -14.20
CA ILE A 617 14.21 -18.85 -14.60
C ILE A 617 14.44 -19.45 -15.98
N THR A 618 13.80 -20.57 -16.31
CA THR A 618 13.91 -21.21 -17.64
C THR A 618 13.33 -20.30 -18.73
N LYS A 619 12.19 -19.64 -18.46
CA LYS A 619 11.63 -18.59 -19.33
C LYS A 619 12.59 -17.40 -19.46
N PHE A 620 13.10 -16.88 -18.34
CA PHE A 620 14.10 -15.80 -18.34
C PHE A 620 15.34 -16.14 -19.18
N ARG A 621 15.88 -17.37 -19.09
CA ARG A 621 17.04 -17.80 -19.89
C ARG A 621 16.72 -17.89 -21.37
N LYS A 622 15.51 -18.35 -21.76
CA LYS A 622 15.04 -18.31 -23.16
C LYS A 622 14.95 -16.88 -23.69
N ILE A 623 14.39 -15.94 -22.91
CA ILE A 623 14.29 -14.52 -23.26
C ILE A 623 15.68 -13.88 -23.39
N GLN A 624 16.58 -14.15 -22.44
CA GLN A 624 17.97 -13.70 -22.48
C GLN A 624 18.71 -14.22 -23.72
N GLN A 625 18.48 -15.49 -24.10
CA GLN A 625 19.05 -16.08 -25.31
C GLN A 625 18.47 -15.45 -26.58
N ALA A 626 17.15 -15.25 -26.66
CA ALA A 626 16.49 -14.61 -27.80
C ALA A 626 16.99 -13.17 -28.01
N TRP A 627 17.06 -12.38 -26.93
CA TRP A 627 17.61 -11.03 -26.97
C TRP A 627 19.08 -11.02 -27.43
N THR A 628 19.95 -11.85 -26.84
CA THR A 628 21.38 -11.89 -27.19
C THR A 628 21.67 -12.44 -28.59
N THR A 629 20.81 -13.32 -29.14
CA THR A 629 21.04 -13.95 -30.46
C THR A 629 20.33 -13.25 -31.61
N LYS A 630 19.21 -12.55 -31.36
CA LYS A 630 18.39 -11.92 -32.41
C LYS A 630 18.10 -10.43 -32.19
N GLY A 631 18.21 -9.92 -30.95
CA GLY A 631 17.68 -8.61 -30.57
C GLY A 631 16.15 -8.54 -30.51
N GLU A 632 15.47 -9.70 -30.47
CA GLU A 632 14.02 -9.83 -30.51
C GLU A 632 13.47 -10.28 -29.14
N VAL A 633 12.46 -9.57 -28.63
CA VAL A 633 11.63 -9.94 -27.47
C VAL A 633 10.21 -9.42 -27.68
N SER A 634 9.20 -10.13 -27.16
CA SER A 634 7.81 -9.68 -27.20
C SER A 634 7.49 -8.70 -26.06
N ILE A 635 6.35 -8.01 -26.15
CA ILE A 635 5.85 -7.15 -25.06
C ILE A 635 5.65 -7.96 -23.77
N GLY A 636 5.13 -9.20 -23.90
CA GLY A 636 4.94 -10.10 -22.77
C GLY A 636 6.26 -10.55 -22.12
N ASP A 637 7.33 -10.71 -22.90
CA ASP A 637 8.66 -10.97 -22.35
C ASP A 637 9.18 -9.77 -21.53
N VAL A 638 8.95 -8.54 -21.99
CA VAL A 638 9.34 -7.33 -21.24
C VAL A 638 8.54 -7.18 -19.95
N LEU A 639 7.22 -7.42 -19.99
CA LEU A 639 6.36 -7.42 -18.80
C LEU A 639 6.73 -8.55 -17.82
N PHE A 640 7.10 -9.72 -18.32
CA PHE A 640 7.58 -10.83 -17.51
C PHE A 640 8.91 -10.51 -16.83
N VAL A 641 9.89 -9.96 -17.55
CA VAL A 641 11.18 -9.55 -16.96
C VAL A 641 10.97 -8.41 -15.96
N ALA A 642 10.02 -7.49 -16.17
CA ALA A 642 9.63 -6.48 -15.18
C ALA A 642 9.00 -7.09 -13.91
N GLY A 643 8.15 -8.11 -14.06
CA GLY A 643 7.59 -8.86 -12.93
C GLY A 643 8.66 -9.59 -12.13
N LEU A 644 9.59 -10.26 -12.81
CA LEU A 644 10.73 -10.95 -12.21
C LEU A 644 11.73 -9.98 -11.58
N HIS A 645 11.97 -8.81 -12.18
CA HIS A 645 12.75 -7.73 -11.57
C HIS A 645 12.13 -7.29 -10.24
N ASN A 646 10.84 -6.95 -10.24
CA ASN A 646 10.16 -6.47 -9.04
C ASN A 646 10.07 -7.55 -7.94
N ALA A 647 9.92 -8.82 -8.32
CA ALA A 647 10.00 -9.95 -7.39
C ALA A 647 11.39 -10.07 -6.74
N CYS A 648 12.48 -9.97 -7.52
CA CYS A 648 13.85 -9.99 -7.00
C CYS A 648 14.21 -8.73 -6.19
N SER A 649 13.80 -7.54 -6.62
CA SER A 649 14.12 -6.28 -5.92
C SER A 649 13.37 -6.14 -4.59
N GLY A 650 12.11 -6.58 -4.52
CA GLY A 650 11.34 -6.61 -3.28
C GLY A 650 11.62 -7.84 -2.40
N GLY A 651 11.93 -8.98 -2.99
CA GLY A 651 11.95 -10.29 -2.32
C GLY A 651 10.55 -10.89 -2.10
N PHE A 652 9.58 -10.56 -2.95
CA PHE A 652 8.19 -11.04 -2.89
C PHE A 652 7.81 -11.72 -4.22
N TYR A 653 7.63 -13.04 -4.19
CA TYR A 653 7.42 -13.84 -5.41
C TYR A 653 5.95 -14.11 -5.75
N HIS A 654 5.00 -13.77 -4.87
CA HIS A 654 3.57 -14.07 -5.07
C HIS A 654 3.04 -13.65 -6.45
N LYS A 655 3.30 -12.43 -6.93
CA LYS A 655 2.85 -11.99 -8.28
C LYS A 655 3.54 -12.72 -9.44
N LEU A 656 4.80 -13.13 -9.28
CA LEU A 656 5.51 -13.93 -10.29
C LEU A 656 4.97 -15.37 -10.38
N LEU A 657 4.39 -15.86 -9.30
CA LEU A 657 3.83 -17.21 -9.18
C LEU A 657 2.30 -17.25 -9.43
N SER A 658 1.59 -16.13 -9.26
CA SER A 658 0.16 -16.03 -9.53
C SER A 658 -0.14 -15.74 -11.00
N ILE A 659 0.60 -14.83 -11.65
CA ILE A 659 0.38 -14.46 -13.05
C ILE A 659 0.82 -15.63 -13.96
N PRO A 660 -0.07 -16.20 -14.81
CA PRO A 660 0.28 -17.31 -15.68
C PRO A 660 1.18 -16.85 -16.83
N ASP A 661 1.85 -17.81 -17.49
CA ASP A 661 2.94 -17.53 -18.42
C ASP A 661 2.52 -16.75 -19.68
N ASP A 662 1.23 -16.86 -20.04
CA ASP A 662 0.49 -16.17 -21.10
C ASP A 662 -0.32 -14.94 -20.59
N GLY A 663 -0.43 -14.74 -19.27
CA GLY A 663 -1.13 -13.60 -18.65
C GLY A 663 -0.44 -12.25 -18.86
N TYR A 664 0.78 -12.23 -19.39
CA TYR A 664 1.60 -11.02 -19.64
C TYR A 664 1.18 -10.28 -20.92
N THR A 665 -0.11 -9.94 -21.03
CA THR A 665 -0.75 -9.44 -22.27
C THR A 665 -1.52 -8.12 -22.13
N TRP A 666 -1.49 -7.48 -20.96
CA TRP A 666 -2.32 -6.30 -20.65
C TRP A 666 -1.85 -4.98 -21.27
N ILE A 667 -0.67 -4.94 -21.90
CA ILE A 667 -0.17 -3.78 -22.67
C ILE A 667 -0.19 -4.11 -24.17
N THR A 668 -0.92 -3.29 -24.92
CA THR A 668 -1.00 -3.38 -26.39
C THR A 668 0.25 -2.84 -27.07
N PRO A 669 0.51 -3.22 -28.34
CA PRO A 669 1.57 -2.60 -29.16
C PRO A 669 1.48 -1.07 -29.19
N THR A 670 0.28 -0.52 -29.35
CA THR A 670 0.03 0.93 -29.37
C THR A 670 0.47 1.61 -28.07
N GLN A 671 0.11 1.05 -26.91
CA GLN A 671 0.53 1.58 -25.61
C GLN A 671 2.06 1.45 -25.41
N SER A 672 2.67 0.32 -25.82
CA SER A 672 4.12 0.13 -25.69
C SER A 672 4.93 1.09 -26.56
N SER A 673 4.46 1.39 -27.78
CA SER A 673 5.03 2.43 -28.63
C SER A 673 4.83 3.79 -28.00
N ASP A 674 3.60 4.15 -27.61
CA ASP A 674 3.31 5.45 -27.01
C ASP A 674 4.14 5.74 -25.75
N MET A 675 4.40 4.74 -24.90
CA MET A 675 5.35 4.87 -23.78
C MET A 675 6.77 5.15 -24.27
N ALA A 676 7.29 4.31 -25.18
CA ALA A 676 8.64 4.46 -25.73
C ALA A 676 8.84 5.79 -26.49
N ASP A 677 7.81 6.26 -27.19
CA ASP A 677 7.77 7.49 -27.97
C ASP A 677 7.67 8.72 -27.06
N THR A 678 6.86 8.65 -25.99
CA THR A 678 6.82 9.69 -24.95
C THR A 678 8.21 9.87 -24.34
N ILE A 679 8.88 8.79 -23.94
CA ILE A 679 10.23 8.89 -23.37
C ILE A 679 11.24 9.34 -24.45
N GLY A 680 11.17 8.81 -25.67
CA GLY A 680 12.13 9.04 -26.75
C GLY A 680 11.99 10.34 -27.55
N GLU A 681 10.99 11.16 -27.26
CA GLU A 681 10.91 12.57 -27.67
C GLU A 681 11.68 13.51 -26.76
N HIS A 682 11.89 13.10 -25.51
CA HIS A 682 12.47 13.93 -24.46
C HIS A 682 13.87 13.45 -24.11
N LEU A 683 14.05 12.18 -23.75
CA LEU A 683 15.36 11.60 -23.46
C LEU A 683 16.17 11.32 -24.73
N PRO A 684 17.50 11.53 -24.68
CA PRO A 684 18.35 11.36 -25.85
C PRO A 684 18.49 9.87 -26.20
N LYS A 685 18.60 9.57 -27.51
CA LYS A 685 18.68 8.19 -28.03
C LYS A 685 20.08 7.56 -27.86
N ARG A 686 21.08 8.35 -27.45
CA ARG A 686 22.46 7.99 -27.10
C ARG A 686 22.94 8.91 -25.97
N GLY A 687 23.93 8.48 -25.17
CA GLY A 687 24.39 9.23 -23.99
C GLY A 687 23.44 9.12 -22.80
N GLY A 688 23.93 9.45 -21.59
CA GLY A 688 23.19 9.34 -20.34
C GLY A 688 22.89 7.91 -19.89
N PHE A 689 22.92 7.69 -18.58
CA PHE A 689 22.61 6.44 -17.91
C PHE A 689 21.12 6.36 -17.58
N ILE A 690 20.63 5.13 -17.41
CA ILE A 690 19.24 4.83 -17.05
C ILE A 690 19.27 3.91 -15.82
N GLU A 691 18.40 4.18 -14.85
CA GLU A 691 18.28 3.39 -13.59
C GLU A 691 19.63 3.24 -12.84
N ARG A 692 20.53 4.22 -12.95
CA ARG A 692 21.87 4.16 -12.32
C ARG A 692 21.78 4.51 -10.84
N THR A 693 21.99 3.53 -9.96
CA THR A 693 22.18 3.80 -8.53
C THR A 693 23.33 4.78 -8.30
N ILE A 694 23.05 5.89 -7.62
CA ILE A 694 24.00 6.91 -7.19
C ILE A 694 24.01 6.99 -5.65
N ALA A 695 25.15 7.31 -5.07
CA ALA A 695 25.33 7.33 -3.62
C ALA A 695 26.39 8.35 -3.20
N ALA A 696 26.06 9.21 -2.23
CA ALA A 696 26.98 10.21 -1.70
C ALA A 696 26.95 10.23 -0.17
N ASN A 697 28.12 10.44 0.45
CA ASN A 697 28.23 10.61 1.89
C ASN A 697 28.31 12.10 2.23
N ILE A 698 27.20 12.65 2.73
CA ILE A 698 27.04 14.09 2.96
C ILE A 698 27.47 14.42 4.40
N PRO A 699 28.41 15.35 4.64
CA PRO A 699 28.77 15.79 5.98
C PRO A 699 27.59 16.48 6.68
N ILE A 700 27.41 16.20 7.97
CA ILE A 700 26.35 16.81 8.80
C ILE A 700 26.50 18.35 8.88
N GLU A 701 27.74 18.84 8.85
CA GLU A 701 28.07 20.27 8.80
C GLU A 701 27.57 20.95 7.52
N SER A 702 27.70 20.29 6.35
CA SER A 702 27.20 20.79 5.05
C SER A 702 25.67 20.89 5.00
N LEU A 703 24.97 20.15 5.87
CA LEU A 703 23.53 20.25 6.06
C LEU A 703 23.14 21.32 7.10
N GLY A 704 24.08 22.07 7.68
CA GLY A 704 23.79 23.08 8.71
C GLY A 704 23.19 22.52 10.00
N LEU A 705 23.36 21.22 10.24
CA LEU A 705 22.85 20.53 11.42
C LEU A 705 23.87 20.67 12.57
N LYS A 706 23.61 21.56 13.53
CA LYS A 706 24.36 21.58 14.79
C LYS A 706 24.04 20.32 15.60
N GLY A 707 25.08 19.59 15.99
CA GLY A 707 24.93 18.37 16.75
C GLY A 707 24.33 18.60 18.15
N SER A 708 23.22 17.94 18.44
CA SER A 708 22.71 17.81 19.80
C SER A 708 23.63 16.91 20.62
N THR A 709 23.98 17.35 21.82
CA THR A 709 24.84 16.71 22.83
C THR A 709 24.75 15.17 22.88
N GLY A 710 25.90 14.49 22.85
CA GLY A 710 26.02 13.06 23.14
C GLY A 710 26.73 12.28 22.04
N GLU A 711 25.96 11.69 21.12
CA GLU A 711 26.44 10.74 20.12
C GLU A 711 26.01 11.16 18.72
N LEU A 712 26.97 11.38 17.80
CA LEU A 712 26.70 12.03 16.51
C LEU A 712 27.30 11.29 15.32
N LEU A 713 26.48 11.22 14.26
CA LEU A 713 26.93 10.98 12.89
C LEU A 713 27.86 12.11 12.45
N SER A 714 29.03 11.78 11.91
CA SER A 714 29.83 12.72 11.10
C SER A 714 29.15 13.04 9.76
N SER A 715 28.43 12.06 9.23
CA SER A 715 28.03 12.00 7.83
C SER A 715 26.81 11.09 7.64
N VAL A 716 26.03 11.37 6.60
CA VAL A 716 24.85 10.57 6.19
C VAL A 716 25.02 10.15 4.73
N THR A 717 24.96 8.85 4.49
CA THR A 717 25.04 8.30 3.13
C THR A 717 23.63 8.26 2.52
N LEU A 718 23.35 9.15 1.57
CA LEU A 718 22.12 9.12 0.77
C LEU A 718 22.32 8.25 -0.47
N VAL A 719 21.29 7.45 -0.80
CA VAL A 719 21.28 6.59 -1.99
C VAL A 719 19.94 6.70 -2.71
N GLY A 720 20.01 6.76 -4.04
CA GLY A 720 18.86 6.71 -4.94
C GLY A 720 19.26 6.11 -6.30
N ALA A 721 18.28 5.90 -7.18
CA ALA A 721 18.53 5.48 -8.56
C ALA A 721 17.60 6.27 -9.49
N PRO A 722 18.01 7.44 -10.02
CA PRO A 722 17.20 8.19 -10.98
C PRO A 722 16.96 7.37 -12.24
N ASP A 723 15.74 7.48 -12.78
CA ASP A 723 15.34 6.82 -14.03
C ASP A 723 16.25 7.22 -15.20
N PHE A 724 16.70 8.49 -15.25
CA PHE A 724 17.72 8.96 -16.17
C PHE A 724 18.66 10.00 -15.54
N ILE A 725 19.95 9.88 -15.83
CA ILE A 725 20.99 10.85 -15.43
C ILE A 725 22.07 10.99 -16.51
N MET A 726 22.48 12.22 -16.81
CA MET A 726 23.52 12.54 -17.80
C MET A 726 24.49 13.60 -17.27
N ASP A 727 25.58 13.12 -16.68
CA ASP A 727 26.51 13.92 -15.86
C ASP A 727 27.18 15.04 -16.65
N ASN A 728 27.62 14.74 -17.88
CA ASN A 728 28.28 15.68 -18.79
C ASN A 728 27.36 16.80 -19.32
N ALA A 729 26.06 16.75 -19.00
CA ALA A 729 25.08 17.81 -19.27
C ALA A 729 24.29 18.20 -18.00
N ARG A 730 24.74 17.73 -16.82
CA ARG A 730 24.13 17.94 -15.50
C ARG A 730 22.61 17.79 -15.50
N TRP A 731 22.07 16.74 -16.14
CA TRP A 731 20.62 16.55 -16.32
C TRP A 731 20.13 15.28 -15.61
N ILE A 732 19.08 15.42 -14.82
CA ILE A 732 18.37 14.33 -14.13
C ILE A 732 16.90 14.36 -14.52
N VAL A 733 16.33 13.19 -14.86
CA VAL A 733 14.90 13.02 -15.10
C VAL A 733 14.36 11.84 -14.29
N GLU A 734 13.28 12.07 -13.55
CA GLU A 734 12.46 11.02 -12.92
C GLU A 734 11.19 10.80 -13.77
N ILE A 735 10.74 9.55 -13.90
CA ILE A 735 9.72 9.10 -14.84
C ILE A 735 8.55 8.47 -14.08
N LYS A 736 7.38 9.10 -14.11
CA LYS A 736 6.17 8.61 -13.43
C LYS A 736 5.13 8.08 -14.42
N ASN A 737 4.51 6.94 -14.11
CA ASN A 737 3.34 6.40 -14.82
C ASN A 737 2.05 6.56 -13.99
N THR A 738 1.85 7.75 -13.42
CA THR A 738 0.70 8.11 -12.57
C THR A 738 -0.27 9.02 -13.33
N GLU A 739 -1.50 9.20 -12.84
CA GLU A 739 -2.42 10.19 -13.44
C GLU A 739 -2.08 11.63 -13.08
N ILE A 740 -1.55 11.84 -11.87
CA ILE A 740 -1.19 13.12 -11.29
C ILE A 740 0.21 13.00 -10.69
N LEU A 741 0.98 14.10 -10.67
CA LEU A 741 2.26 14.18 -9.97
C LEU A 741 2.05 14.70 -8.54
N GLU A 742 2.69 14.06 -7.57
CA GLU A 742 2.61 14.43 -6.16
C GLU A 742 3.83 15.27 -5.71
N PRO A 743 3.74 16.00 -4.57
CA PRO A 743 4.86 16.82 -4.09
C PRO A 743 6.16 16.03 -3.87
N LYS A 744 6.03 14.74 -3.52
CA LYS A 744 7.15 13.81 -3.35
C LYS A 744 7.95 13.60 -4.64
N ASP A 745 7.29 13.60 -5.79
CA ASP A 745 7.90 13.29 -7.09
C ASP A 745 8.85 14.42 -7.53
N ILE A 746 8.46 15.67 -7.23
CA ILE A 746 9.28 16.86 -7.37
C ILE A 746 10.51 16.80 -6.44
N LEU A 747 10.28 16.57 -5.14
CA LEU A 747 11.35 16.53 -4.13
C LEU A 747 12.34 15.39 -4.35
N GLN A 748 11.91 14.28 -4.96
CA GLN A 748 12.78 13.18 -5.35
C GLN A 748 13.89 13.62 -6.32
N THR A 749 13.58 14.47 -7.31
CA THR A 749 14.62 15.01 -8.23
C THR A 749 15.63 15.91 -7.52
N VAL A 750 15.18 16.69 -6.53
CA VAL A 750 16.08 17.54 -5.71
C VAL A 750 16.99 16.67 -4.86
N LEU A 751 16.50 15.56 -4.30
CA LEU A 751 17.33 14.63 -3.53
C LEU A 751 18.38 13.90 -4.40
N TYR A 752 18.08 13.56 -5.66
CA TYR A 752 19.12 13.09 -6.59
C TYR A 752 20.15 14.17 -6.90
N ALA A 753 19.71 15.43 -7.08
CA ALA A 753 20.62 16.56 -7.29
C ALA A 753 21.59 16.72 -6.11
N THR A 754 21.10 16.62 -4.86
CA THR A 754 21.97 16.66 -3.68
C THR A 754 22.97 15.51 -3.67
N ILE A 755 22.58 14.29 -4.10
CA ILE A 755 23.54 13.18 -4.24
C ILE A 755 24.57 13.51 -5.32
N ALA A 756 24.15 13.91 -6.51
CA ALA A 756 25.04 14.17 -7.64
C ALA A 756 26.00 15.36 -7.42
N LEU A 757 25.63 16.32 -6.57
CA LEU A 757 26.51 17.40 -6.09
C LEU A 757 27.59 16.94 -5.09
N HIS A 758 27.51 15.72 -4.56
CA HIS A 758 28.41 15.17 -3.54
C HIS A 758 28.94 13.76 -3.89
N ASP A 759 28.69 13.28 -5.11
CA ASP A 759 29.26 12.03 -5.61
C ASP A 759 30.72 12.30 -6.03
N THR A 760 31.66 11.78 -5.24
CA THR A 760 33.10 12.05 -5.40
C THR A 760 33.79 11.09 -6.38
N SER A 761 33.05 10.21 -7.06
CA SER A 761 33.63 9.13 -7.87
C SER A 761 34.35 9.58 -9.15
N GLU A 762 34.00 10.74 -9.73
CA GLU A 762 34.56 11.23 -11.01
C GLU A 762 34.92 12.74 -11.01
N ILE A 763 35.36 13.32 -9.90
CA ILE A 763 35.76 14.75 -9.85
C ILE A 763 37.23 14.94 -10.24
N SER A 764 37.50 15.17 -11.53
CA SER A 764 38.77 15.69 -12.02
C SER A 764 38.68 17.21 -12.30
N GLU A 765 39.47 17.98 -11.57
CA GLU A 765 39.77 19.41 -11.75
C GLU A 765 38.61 20.43 -11.58
N SER A 766 39.01 21.69 -11.37
CA SER A 766 38.17 22.71 -10.73
C SER A 766 37.60 23.74 -11.72
N SER A 767 36.29 23.72 -11.92
CA SER A 767 35.48 24.88 -12.37
C SER A 767 33.98 24.57 -12.36
N ALA A 768 33.59 23.40 -12.89
CA ALA A 768 32.18 23.03 -13.11
C ALA A 768 31.41 22.56 -11.85
N ILE A 769 31.92 22.75 -10.64
CA ILE A 769 31.29 22.18 -9.42
C ILE A 769 29.95 22.85 -9.09
N ASP A 770 29.84 24.17 -9.27
CA ASP A 770 28.69 24.95 -8.80
C ASP A 770 27.65 25.27 -9.91
N GLU A 771 27.78 24.72 -11.12
CA GLU A 771 26.73 24.83 -12.14
C GLU A 771 25.43 24.11 -11.70
N PRO A 772 24.24 24.66 -11.96
CA PRO A 772 22.99 24.00 -11.59
C PRO A 772 22.76 22.71 -12.38
N TRP A 773 22.11 21.72 -11.76
CA TRP A 773 21.59 20.58 -12.50
C TRP A 773 20.21 20.92 -13.09
N THR A 774 19.95 20.50 -14.33
CA THR A 774 18.60 20.50 -14.90
C THR A 774 17.82 19.34 -14.29
N LEU A 775 16.72 19.65 -13.61
CA LEU A 775 15.87 18.66 -12.92
C LEU A 775 14.48 18.63 -13.53
N GLU A 776 14.04 17.47 -14.01
CA GLU A 776 12.73 17.32 -14.65
C GLU A 776 11.97 16.08 -14.17
N VAL A 777 10.64 16.18 -14.12
CA VAL A 777 9.74 15.05 -13.89
C VAL A 777 8.89 14.86 -15.13
N LEU A 778 9.02 13.69 -15.77
CA LEU A 778 8.24 13.26 -16.92
C LEU A 778 7.11 12.34 -16.47
N ASN A 779 5.86 12.77 -16.66
CA ASN A 779 4.72 11.87 -16.57
C ASN A 779 4.51 11.19 -17.94
N ILE A 780 4.78 9.89 -18.07
CA ILE A 780 4.61 9.18 -19.35
C ILE A 780 3.15 8.86 -19.69
N ARG A 781 2.25 8.85 -18.70
CA ARG A 781 0.82 8.59 -18.90
C ARG A 781 0.16 9.76 -19.62
N THR A 782 0.49 11.00 -19.22
CA THR A 782 -0.01 12.24 -19.85
C THR A 782 0.96 12.90 -20.84
N GLY A 783 2.24 12.56 -20.84
CA GLY A 783 3.28 13.24 -21.63
C GLY A 783 3.68 14.62 -21.10
N MET A 784 3.25 14.97 -19.88
CA MET A 784 3.58 16.23 -19.21
C MET A 784 5.04 16.22 -18.74
N ILE A 785 5.76 17.33 -18.92
CA ILE A 785 7.06 17.56 -18.27
C ILE A 785 6.98 18.81 -17.39
N VAL A 786 7.37 18.63 -16.12
CA VAL A 786 7.63 19.69 -15.16
C VAL A 786 9.14 19.82 -14.96
N ARG A 787 9.68 21.02 -15.14
CA ARG A 787 11.05 21.35 -14.74
C ARG A 787 11.06 22.00 -13.36
N VAL A 788 11.99 21.56 -12.52
CA VAL A 788 12.18 22.04 -11.14
C VAL A 788 13.37 23.00 -11.13
N LYS A 789 13.11 24.28 -10.82
CA LYS A 789 14.12 25.32 -10.66
C LYS A 789 14.27 25.69 -9.18
N THR A 790 15.47 26.06 -8.76
CA THR A 790 15.74 26.56 -7.41
C THR A 790 15.58 28.09 -7.34
N ILE A 791 15.08 28.60 -6.22
CA ILE A 791 15.01 30.04 -5.92
C ILE A 791 16.26 30.40 -5.11
N GLY A 792 17.21 31.09 -5.76
CA GLY A 792 18.53 31.36 -5.20
C GLY A 792 19.58 30.32 -5.60
N ASN A 793 20.64 30.16 -4.81
CA ASN A 793 21.75 29.26 -5.11
C ASN A 793 21.27 27.79 -5.15
N PHE A 794 21.60 27.09 -6.24
CA PHE A 794 21.16 25.72 -6.51
C PHE A 794 21.65 24.73 -5.44
N ARG A 795 22.94 24.79 -5.10
CA ARG A 795 23.61 23.88 -4.16
C ARG A 795 23.12 24.08 -2.74
N GLU A 796 23.01 25.33 -2.30
CA GLU A 796 22.46 25.69 -0.99
C GLU A 796 20.99 25.27 -0.87
N THR A 797 20.19 25.47 -1.92
CA THR A 797 18.78 25.03 -1.96
C THR A 797 18.65 23.51 -1.83
N CYS A 798 19.43 22.75 -2.60
CA CYS A 798 19.43 21.28 -2.53
C CYS A 798 19.81 20.78 -1.12
N LEU A 799 20.86 21.35 -0.52
CA LEU A 799 21.29 21.05 0.85
C LEU A 799 20.24 21.46 1.90
N LYS A 800 19.59 22.61 1.76
CA LYS A 800 18.54 23.11 2.66
C LYS A 800 17.27 22.26 2.61
N ILE A 801 16.82 21.84 1.43
CA ILE A 801 15.70 20.90 1.28
C ILE A 801 16.07 19.54 1.88
N THR A 802 17.29 19.06 1.62
CA THR A 802 17.79 17.79 2.18
C THR A 802 17.90 17.85 3.70
N HIS A 803 18.36 18.97 4.29
CA HIS A 803 18.33 19.22 5.74
C HIS A 803 16.91 19.07 6.29
N LEU A 804 15.91 19.69 5.68
CA LEU A 804 14.53 19.69 6.18
C LEU A 804 13.94 18.27 6.19
N LEU A 805 14.18 17.51 5.12
CA LEU A 805 13.71 16.13 5.00
C LEU A 805 14.47 15.18 5.94
N ILE A 806 15.80 15.30 6.05
CA ILE A 806 16.59 14.51 7.02
C ILE A 806 16.21 14.85 8.46
N LYS A 807 15.97 16.13 8.79
CA LYS A 807 15.55 16.59 10.12
C LYS A 807 14.15 16.12 10.51
N HIS A 808 13.24 15.98 9.55
CA HIS A 808 11.96 15.33 9.80
C HIS A 808 12.14 13.81 10.00
N TYR A 809 12.84 13.15 9.08
CA TYR A 809 13.11 11.72 9.15
C TYR A 809 13.87 11.31 10.42
N SER A 810 14.84 12.10 10.88
CA SER A 810 15.59 11.84 12.12
C SER A 810 14.71 11.95 13.36
N LYS A 811 13.66 12.79 13.35
CA LYS A 811 12.70 12.89 14.46
C LYS A 811 11.84 11.65 14.64
N GLN A 812 11.66 10.83 13.60
CA GLN A 812 11.06 9.50 13.73
C GLN A 812 12.01 8.48 14.43
N PHE A 813 13.24 8.89 14.76
CA PHE A 813 14.24 8.07 15.46
C PHE A 813 14.91 8.80 16.64
N SER A 814 14.35 9.89 17.16
CA SER A 814 14.97 10.67 18.25
C SER A 814 13.96 11.09 19.32
N GLU A 815 14.30 10.82 20.58
CA GLU A 815 13.48 11.09 21.78
C GLU A 815 13.12 12.56 22.04
N THR A 816 13.74 13.52 21.34
CA THR A 816 13.69 14.93 21.72
C THR A 816 12.87 15.81 20.78
N VAL A 817 11.81 16.39 21.36
CA VAL A 817 10.91 17.39 20.77
C VAL A 817 10.12 16.85 19.57
N GLU A 818 8.95 16.26 19.84
CA GLU A 818 7.91 16.08 18.82
C GLU A 818 7.61 17.43 18.12
N PRO A 819 7.32 17.45 16.80
CA PRO A 819 6.63 18.60 16.24
C PRO A 819 5.26 18.70 16.93
N LYS A 820 4.88 19.86 17.49
CA LYS A 820 3.59 20.06 18.18
C LYS A 820 2.47 19.37 17.39
N GLN A 821 1.94 18.25 17.91
CA GLN A 821 0.77 17.60 17.32
C GLN A 821 -0.47 18.37 17.73
N LEU A 822 -1.54 18.30 16.94
CA LEU A 822 -2.80 18.96 17.28
C LEU A 822 -3.41 18.39 18.58
N ASP A 823 -3.18 17.11 18.85
CA ASP A 823 -3.54 16.46 20.11
C ASP A 823 -2.69 16.89 21.33
N SER A 824 -1.49 17.45 21.11
CA SER A 824 -0.63 18.01 22.19
C SER A 824 -1.14 19.35 22.74
N LEU A 825 -2.05 20.01 22.02
CA LEU A 825 -2.73 21.22 22.52
C LEU A 825 -3.65 20.89 23.70
N SER A 826 -3.84 21.82 24.61
CA SER A 826 -4.97 21.80 25.54
C SER A 826 -6.31 21.93 24.79
N VAL A 827 -7.42 21.58 25.45
CA VAL A 827 -8.77 21.76 24.90
C VAL A 827 -9.07 23.23 24.57
N LYS A 828 -8.52 24.18 25.35
CA LYS A 828 -8.68 25.62 25.10
C LYS A 828 -7.95 26.04 23.82
N GLU A 829 -6.65 25.73 23.70
CA GLU A 829 -5.86 26.03 22.49
C GLU A 829 -6.44 25.35 21.24
N PHE A 830 -6.97 24.13 21.35
CA PHE A 830 -7.62 23.44 20.23
C PHE A 830 -8.88 24.18 19.73
N LEU A 831 -9.68 24.74 20.65
CA LEU A 831 -10.90 25.49 20.29
C LEU A 831 -10.58 26.90 19.77
N GLU A 832 -9.55 27.57 20.29
CA GLU A 832 -9.01 28.81 19.73
C GLU A 832 -8.52 28.62 18.28
N GLN A 833 -7.90 27.49 18.00
CA GLN A 833 -7.53 27.10 16.64
C GLN A 833 -8.75 26.81 15.76
N GLY A 834 -9.81 26.20 16.30
CA GLY A 834 -11.09 26.00 15.62
C GLY A 834 -11.80 27.29 15.23
N GLU A 835 -11.82 28.28 16.13
CA GLU A 835 -12.39 29.61 15.88
C GLU A 835 -11.64 30.36 14.76
N ASN A 836 -10.32 30.18 14.65
CA ASN A 836 -9.54 30.72 13.53
C ASN A 836 -9.58 29.83 12.26
N GLY A 837 -10.34 28.73 12.24
CA GLY A 837 -10.43 27.79 11.11
C GLY A 837 -9.13 27.03 10.83
N PHE A 838 -8.37 26.70 11.88
CA PHE A 838 -7.10 25.96 11.87
C PHE A 838 -6.04 26.44 10.84
N LYS A 839 -6.02 27.73 10.50
CA LYS A 839 -5.08 28.30 9.50
C LYS A 839 -3.61 28.00 9.77
N ASP A 840 -3.21 27.86 11.04
CA ASP A 840 -1.83 27.52 11.43
C ASP A 840 -1.45 26.05 11.14
N TRP A 841 -2.44 25.20 10.87
CA TRP A 841 -2.31 23.76 10.60
C TRP A 841 -2.64 23.39 9.14
N ILE A 842 -3.46 24.20 8.47
CA ILE A 842 -3.74 24.09 7.03
C ILE A 842 -2.60 24.76 6.26
N GLY A 843 -1.54 23.99 6.00
CA GLY A 843 -0.42 24.40 5.15
C GLY A 843 -0.85 24.70 3.72
N GLN A 844 -0.03 25.47 3.00
CA GLN A 844 -0.36 26.02 1.67
C GLN A 844 -0.36 24.95 0.56
N PRO A 845 -1.06 25.18 -0.57
CA PRO A 845 -0.87 24.41 -1.80
C PRO A 845 0.54 24.67 -2.34
N VAL A 846 1.37 23.63 -2.39
CA VAL A 846 2.75 23.70 -2.86
C VAL A 846 2.89 23.38 -4.35
N LEU A 847 1.84 22.82 -4.95
CA LEU A 847 1.75 22.55 -6.38
C LEU A 847 0.87 23.60 -7.09
N PRO A 848 1.27 24.09 -8.28
CA PRO A 848 0.51 25.09 -9.03
C PRO A 848 -0.74 24.48 -9.67
N HIS A 849 -1.77 25.31 -9.90
CA HIS A 849 -3.06 24.87 -10.45
C HIS A 849 -2.93 24.17 -11.81
N TRP A 850 -2.06 24.67 -12.70
CA TRP A 850 -1.83 24.12 -14.04
C TRP A 850 -1.35 22.66 -14.07
N LEU A 851 -0.83 22.14 -12.96
CA LEU A 851 -0.42 20.74 -12.85
C LEU A 851 -1.62 19.77 -12.88
N PHE A 852 -2.82 20.29 -12.63
CA PHE A 852 -4.07 19.55 -12.49
C PHE A 852 -5.10 19.90 -13.57
N GLU A 853 -4.81 20.79 -14.52
CA GLU A 853 -5.73 21.18 -15.59
C GLU A 853 -6.12 19.98 -16.48
N ARG A 854 -7.37 19.92 -16.94
CA ARG A 854 -7.83 18.82 -17.81
C ARG A 854 -7.20 18.98 -19.20
N PRO A 855 -6.52 17.95 -19.74
CA PRO A 855 -5.95 18.05 -21.08
C PRO A 855 -7.06 17.99 -22.15
N GLU A 856 -7.15 19.03 -22.97
CA GLU A 856 -8.12 19.09 -24.09
C GLU A 856 -7.68 18.29 -25.32
N LYS A 857 -6.35 18.09 -25.48
CA LYS A 857 -5.74 17.48 -26.66
C LYS A 857 -5.14 16.12 -26.35
N SER A 858 -5.16 15.20 -27.31
CA SER A 858 -4.43 13.93 -27.19
C SER A 858 -2.91 14.16 -27.16
N LYS A 859 -2.17 13.19 -26.60
CA LYS A 859 -0.69 13.20 -26.71
C LYS A 859 -0.21 13.24 -28.15
N TRP A 860 -0.97 12.69 -29.11
CA TRP A 860 -0.60 12.70 -30.54
C TRP A 860 -0.75 14.09 -31.18
N GLU A 861 -1.81 14.86 -30.87
CA GLU A 861 -1.96 16.22 -31.37
C GLU A 861 -0.85 17.14 -30.85
N LEU A 862 -0.55 17.07 -29.55
CA LEU A 862 0.56 17.82 -28.94
C LEU A 862 1.93 17.46 -29.55
N ARG A 863 2.12 16.23 -30.04
CA ARG A 863 3.32 15.80 -30.76
C ARG A 863 3.43 16.44 -32.14
N GLU A 864 2.36 16.43 -32.93
CA GLU A 864 2.37 17.02 -34.27
C GLU A 864 2.50 18.55 -34.20
N GLU A 865 1.89 19.21 -33.22
CA GLU A 865 2.10 20.64 -32.95
C GLU A 865 3.57 20.96 -32.65
N ARG A 866 4.24 20.18 -31.78
CA ARG A 866 5.68 20.30 -31.53
C ARG A 866 6.54 20.05 -32.78
N LYS A 867 6.14 19.14 -33.67
CA LYS A 867 6.85 18.87 -34.94
C LYS A 867 6.69 19.99 -35.94
N ALA A 868 5.49 20.56 -36.07
CA ALA A 868 5.19 21.68 -36.94
C ALA A 868 5.96 22.94 -36.53
N LEU A 869 5.97 23.28 -35.23
CA LEU A 869 6.75 24.39 -34.67
C LEU A 869 8.26 24.24 -34.94
N ARG A 870 8.78 22.99 -34.93
CA ARG A 870 10.19 22.71 -35.25
C ARG A 870 10.51 22.69 -36.75
N ASN A 871 9.53 22.65 -37.66
CA ASN A 871 9.72 22.56 -39.11
C ASN A 871 8.61 23.33 -39.90
N PRO A 872 8.49 24.66 -39.77
CA PRO A 872 7.39 25.42 -40.35
C PRO A 872 7.28 25.36 -41.89
N GLY A 873 8.35 24.96 -42.59
CA GLY A 873 8.38 24.83 -44.06
C GLY A 873 7.89 23.49 -44.63
N LYS A 874 7.58 22.47 -43.81
CA LYS A 874 7.13 21.15 -44.30
C LYS A 874 5.66 20.90 -43.95
N LYS A 875 4.79 20.97 -44.95
CA LYS A 875 3.44 20.37 -44.89
C LYS A 875 3.60 18.86 -44.62
N THR A 876 3.27 18.41 -43.42
CA THR A 876 3.16 16.98 -43.10
C THR A 876 1.99 16.39 -43.87
N MET A 877 2.24 15.34 -44.67
CA MET A 877 1.14 14.54 -45.23
C MET A 877 0.49 13.76 -44.08
N THR A 878 -0.69 14.20 -43.66
CA THR A 878 -1.40 13.70 -42.47
C THR A 878 -2.11 12.38 -42.72
N THR A 879 -1.36 11.32 -43.01
CA THR A 879 -1.84 9.96 -42.77
C THR A 879 -1.98 9.77 -41.26
N LYS A 880 -3.19 9.96 -40.72
CA LYS A 880 -3.56 9.38 -39.42
C LYS A 880 -3.13 7.90 -39.44
N PRO A 881 -2.58 7.34 -38.35
CA PRO A 881 -2.51 5.90 -38.20
C PRO A 881 -3.88 5.31 -38.49
N ARG A 882 -3.96 4.24 -39.28
CA ARG A 882 -5.21 3.49 -39.48
C ARG A 882 -5.57 2.83 -38.15
N MET A 883 -6.28 3.56 -37.30
CA MET A 883 -7.04 2.94 -36.22
C MET A 883 -8.01 1.97 -36.92
N ARG A 884 -7.84 0.67 -36.65
CA ARG A 884 -8.94 -0.26 -36.88
C ARG A 884 -10.09 0.27 -36.03
N LYS A 885 -11.25 0.48 -36.64
CA LYS A 885 -12.46 0.88 -35.90
C LYS A 885 -12.90 -0.33 -35.07
N ASP A 886 -12.42 -0.41 -33.84
CA ASP A 886 -13.04 -1.29 -32.86
C ASP A 886 -14.43 -0.75 -32.50
N PRO A 887 -15.48 -1.58 -32.40
CA PRO A 887 -16.84 -1.10 -32.15
C PRO A 887 -17.01 -0.35 -30.82
N GLU A 888 -16.13 -0.57 -29.85
CA GLU A 888 -16.19 -0.02 -28.49
C GLU A 888 -16.06 1.51 -28.41
N GLU A 889 -15.46 2.17 -29.42
CA GLU A 889 -15.20 3.61 -29.40
C GLU A 889 -16.49 4.47 -29.30
N LYS A 890 -17.66 3.87 -29.57
CA LYS A 890 -18.98 4.51 -29.41
C LYS A 890 -19.54 4.46 -27.99
N LEU A 891 -19.00 3.64 -27.08
CA LEU A 891 -19.52 3.46 -25.72
C LEU A 891 -18.93 4.45 -24.70
N ILE A 892 -17.75 5.01 -25.02
CA ILE A 892 -16.90 5.81 -24.12
C ILE A 892 -17.55 7.11 -23.62
N ARG A 893 -18.66 7.57 -24.21
CA ARG A 893 -19.42 8.75 -23.75
C ARG A 893 -20.44 8.47 -22.65
N LEU A 894 -20.63 7.23 -22.20
CA LEU A 894 -21.59 6.87 -21.15
C LEU A 894 -20.97 6.20 -19.90
N THR A 895 -19.77 5.63 -20.00
CA THR A 895 -19.07 4.92 -18.90
C THR A 895 -18.12 5.80 -18.07
N TYR A 896 -18.36 7.12 -18.01
CA TYR A 896 -17.62 8.05 -17.15
C TYR A 896 -18.36 8.39 -15.83
N ILE A 897 -19.43 7.64 -15.51
CA ILE A 897 -20.19 7.72 -14.25
C ILE A 897 -20.36 6.30 -13.68
N GLU A 898 -19.28 5.74 -13.14
CA GLU A 898 -19.22 4.52 -12.30
C GLU A 898 -17.88 4.47 -11.52
#